data_AF-A0A8J7XDZ4-F1
#
_entry.id   AF-A0A8J7XDZ4-F1
#
_cell.length_a   1.000
_cell.length_b   1.000
_cell.length_c   1.000
_cell.angle_alpha   90.00
_cell.angle_beta   90.00
_cell.angle_gamma   90.00
#
_symmetry.space_group_name_H-M   'P 1'
#
loop_
_entity.id
_entity.type
_entity.pdbx_description
1 polymer ?
#
loop_
_entity_poly.entity_id
_entity_poly.type
_entity_poly.pdbx_seq_one_letter_code
_entity_poly.pdbx_strand_id
1 'polypeptide(L)'
;MQVLERRKIILDIFSEKGILSYNQILNEMSEFDPLDILLDIDTLVFFKFLQHAEAKKSKINLETRLELESNTRDQLKDDPSRIHSRIQVLEHETPPWYRKLAILTILKNEMCIEEVVHLLNEQASRLNWHPTLVKASLKMLKKRKYVLERRTKDSTRYTLRPQGKVLLTKEPFDQFSSLKPLKDEYNIYLRANEIIELVKGYHKHGGISSRDIIGYLQEEYGLRGNQKNAILTALNAMTATGLLIVTGGVSDREGNVYQLGPSVKPSDSIESKINDHSVQDFKETVEKLFNKYNVSKIRKDRESRIKKILSDFEQQKNILASRNERIDLIIFLSDCLENAKGKSWENQIFSCIIACILSRLLPPKVAYRLLRNFYPPEPSGDQFPYQIGISREYYFTLTENCITLGKYEEALQSFDILKLLSWKSPEFLVLKGRIEMYRCDVRKPGEFRRILDIFNEALQMAEGDPRMEKIVVPFYMGLAHYQRGYFKEAETLWEKCLELPLPLSQEIVVRHSLANAHALSGNLNQAKTLYEQNMKKAEALEMDEHKVNSFISLTDVLVDLCLYEEAEQKLKETIEECETKEFLRAEALARATLGDLLTRKGKFEEALSCLEGAVGLAYMVCNPYERGSILIQLGDTFRKMKMLDEAIDSFDRALAQISKSDLDLMLTAEIKKADTFIDKGNLDKGLELSGSVLEEEWLDDHHLTAEAYRIQGRVYLLKGNFQRARDYLVKSESILKKVSLQYELLEVYELLERCCKMLKDEEKEAFYRAERENLQQHIGLS
;
A
#
# COMPACT_ATOMS: atom_id res chain seq x y z
N MET A 1 -10.41 -14.07 -36.37
CA MET A 1 -9.07 -13.89 -35.77
C MET A 1 -9.16 -13.80 -34.26
N GLN A 2 -8.07 -14.07 -33.53
CA GLN A 2 -8.00 -13.73 -32.10
C GLN A 2 -7.97 -12.20 -31.96
N VAL A 3 -8.71 -11.64 -31.00
CA VAL A 3 -8.79 -10.19 -30.72
C VAL A 3 -7.39 -9.52 -30.65
N LEU A 4 -6.39 -10.26 -30.17
CA LEU A 4 -4.99 -9.83 -30.12
C LEU A 4 -4.37 -9.54 -31.49
N GLU A 5 -4.73 -10.33 -32.51
CA GLU A 5 -4.19 -10.23 -33.86
C GLU A 5 -4.75 -8.99 -34.58
N ARG A 6 -6.06 -8.71 -34.40
CA ARG A 6 -6.69 -7.49 -34.93
C ARG A 6 -6.16 -6.22 -34.26
N ARG A 7 -5.92 -6.26 -32.94
CA ARG A 7 -5.27 -5.15 -32.21
C ARG A 7 -3.82 -4.93 -32.62
N LYS A 8 -3.09 -6.01 -32.92
CA LYS A 8 -1.73 -5.92 -33.43
C LYS A 8 -1.72 -5.21 -34.79
N ILE A 9 -2.61 -5.61 -35.70
CA ILE A 9 -2.78 -4.94 -37.00
C ILE A 9 -3.13 -3.46 -36.83
N ILE A 10 -4.03 -3.09 -35.91
CA ILE A 10 -4.35 -1.68 -35.59
C ILE A 10 -3.09 -0.92 -35.17
N LEU A 11 -2.28 -1.49 -34.27
CA LEU A 11 -1.04 -0.85 -33.79
C LEU A 11 0.05 -0.78 -34.86
N ASP A 12 0.16 -1.80 -35.70
CA ASP A 12 1.11 -1.85 -36.82
C ASP A 12 0.74 -0.78 -37.86
N ILE A 13 -0.55 -0.61 -38.17
CA ILE A 13 -1.07 0.48 -39.01
C ILE A 13 -0.69 1.86 -38.44
N PHE A 14 -0.86 2.07 -37.13
CA PHE A 14 -0.44 3.32 -36.47
C PHE A 14 1.07 3.55 -36.49
N SER A 15 1.86 2.47 -36.46
CA SER A 15 3.32 2.51 -36.50
C SER A 15 3.84 2.83 -37.91
N GLU A 16 3.24 2.26 -38.94
CA GLU A 16 3.66 2.44 -40.33
C GLU A 16 3.14 3.74 -40.95
N LYS A 17 1.86 4.05 -40.75
CA LYS A 17 1.17 5.16 -41.44
C LYS A 17 1.03 6.41 -40.57
N GLY A 18 1.50 6.36 -39.33
CA GLY A 18 1.43 7.48 -38.40
C GLY A 18 0.00 7.78 -37.97
N ILE A 19 -0.35 9.06 -37.87
CA ILE A 19 -1.60 9.49 -37.23
C ILE A 19 -2.76 9.37 -38.21
N LEU A 20 -3.67 8.43 -37.97
CA LEU A 20 -4.85 8.18 -38.79
C LEU A 20 -6.14 8.52 -38.04
N SER A 21 -7.14 9.01 -38.78
CA SER A 21 -8.50 9.14 -38.27
C SER A 21 -9.18 7.78 -38.13
N TYR A 22 -10.22 7.68 -37.30
CA TYR A 22 -11.01 6.46 -37.18
C TYR A 22 -11.54 5.97 -38.53
N ASN A 23 -12.00 6.87 -39.39
CA ASN A 23 -12.44 6.53 -40.74
C ASN A 23 -11.31 5.99 -41.62
N GLN A 24 -10.09 6.51 -41.47
CA GLN A 24 -8.93 5.97 -42.19
C GLN A 24 -8.57 4.57 -41.69
N ILE A 25 -8.61 4.32 -40.38
CA ILE A 25 -8.36 2.99 -39.81
C ILE A 25 -9.45 2.00 -40.25
N LEU A 26 -10.71 2.42 -40.23
CA LEU A 26 -11.84 1.62 -40.73
C LEU A 26 -11.69 1.28 -42.22
N ASN A 27 -11.18 2.22 -43.03
CA ASN A 27 -10.90 1.98 -44.45
C ASN A 27 -9.72 1.03 -44.66
N GLU A 28 -8.64 1.17 -43.88
CA GLU A 28 -7.47 0.28 -43.91
C GLU A 28 -7.81 -1.13 -43.42
N MET A 29 -8.86 -1.25 -42.61
CA MET A 29 -9.35 -2.49 -42.02
C MET A 29 -10.75 -2.85 -42.55
N SER A 30 -11.05 -2.47 -43.81
CA SER A 30 -12.40 -2.61 -44.40
C SER A 30 -12.92 -4.06 -44.47
N GLU A 31 -12.03 -5.02 -44.30
CA GLU A 31 -12.31 -6.46 -44.24
C GLU A 31 -12.78 -6.95 -42.85
N PHE A 32 -12.71 -6.11 -41.81
CA PHE A 32 -13.17 -6.40 -40.46
C PHE A 32 -14.41 -5.59 -40.10
N ASP A 33 -15.20 -6.11 -39.14
CA ASP A 33 -16.40 -5.42 -38.67
C ASP A 33 -16.02 -4.06 -38.03
N PRO A 34 -16.61 -2.94 -38.50
CA PRO A 34 -16.31 -1.61 -37.98
C PRO A 34 -16.54 -1.47 -36.48
N LEU A 35 -17.52 -2.16 -35.92
CA LEU A 35 -17.83 -2.13 -34.49
C LEU A 35 -16.74 -2.83 -33.69
N ASP A 36 -16.22 -3.95 -34.19
CA ASP A 36 -15.11 -4.70 -33.58
C ASP A 36 -13.80 -3.90 -33.57
N ILE A 37 -13.52 -3.18 -34.66
CA ILE A 37 -12.37 -2.27 -34.76
C ILE A 37 -12.49 -1.15 -33.73
N LEU A 38 -13.68 -0.52 -33.64
CA LEU A 38 -13.95 0.55 -32.69
C LEU A 38 -13.80 0.06 -31.24
N LEU A 39 -14.31 -1.13 -30.93
CA LEU A 39 -14.20 -1.77 -29.62
C LEU A 39 -12.75 -2.07 -29.23
N ASP A 40 -11.95 -2.48 -30.19
CA ASP A 40 -10.53 -2.76 -29.99
C ASP A 40 -9.71 -1.49 -29.82
N ILE A 41 -10.01 -0.43 -30.56
CA ILE A 41 -9.41 0.89 -30.35
C ILE A 41 -9.82 1.42 -28.97
N ASP A 42 -11.10 1.35 -28.59
CA ASP A 42 -11.57 1.76 -27.25
C ASP A 42 -10.91 0.93 -26.14
N THR A 43 -10.64 -0.36 -26.36
CA THR A 43 -9.89 -1.22 -25.42
C THR A 43 -8.40 -0.87 -25.36
N LEU A 44 -7.80 -0.43 -26.47
CA LEU A 44 -6.46 0.15 -26.46
C LEU A 44 -6.46 1.48 -25.68
N VAL A 45 -7.54 2.27 -25.74
CA VAL A 45 -7.64 3.58 -25.08
C VAL A 45 -8.05 3.49 -23.59
N PHE A 46 -8.88 2.52 -23.18
CA PHE A 46 -9.40 2.35 -21.79
C PHE A 46 -9.08 0.96 -21.18
N PHE A 47 -9.48 0.74 -19.92
CA PHE A 47 -8.88 -0.20 -18.94
C PHE A 47 -8.98 -1.73 -19.23
N LYS A 48 -8.08 -2.50 -18.57
CA LYS A 48 -8.20 -3.89 -18.05
C LYS A 48 -8.08 -5.15 -18.94
N PHE A 49 -7.48 -5.12 -20.12
CA PHE A 49 -7.28 -6.36 -20.90
C PHE A 49 -5.94 -7.10 -20.66
N LEU A 50 -4.85 -6.40 -20.31
CA LEU A 50 -3.50 -7.02 -20.32
C LEU A 50 -3.15 -7.86 -19.09
N GLN A 51 -3.79 -7.64 -17.94
CA GLN A 51 -3.57 -8.48 -16.75
C GLN A 51 -4.06 -9.93 -16.91
N HIS A 52 -4.86 -10.23 -17.95
CA HIS A 52 -5.28 -11.61 -18.26
C HIS A 52 -4.46 -12.26 -19.39
N ALA A 53 -3.78 -11.48 -20.22
CA ALA A 53 -3.05 -12.02 -21.38
C ALA A 53 -1.61 -12.44 -21.05
N GLU A 54 -0.97 -11.79 -20.07
CA GLU A 54 0.41 -12.16 -19.67
C GLU A 54 0.47 -13.41 -18.77
N ALA A 55 -0.66 -13.79 -18.13
CA ALA A 55 -0.62 -14.76 -17.03
C ALA A 55 -0.96 -16.22 -17.39
N LYS A 56 -1.51 -16.54 -18.58
CA LYS A 56 -1.87 -17.94 -18.90
C LYS A 56 -1.65 -18.33 -20.36
N LYS A 57 -0.64 -19.19 -20.58
CA LYS A 57 -0.73 -20.28 -21.56
C LYS A 57 -1.87 -21.24 -21.16
N SER A 58 -3.12 -20.92 -21.45
CA SER A 58 -4.18 -21.94 -21.58
C SER A 58 -5.42 -21.37 -22.28
N LYS A 59 -6.03 -22.23 -23.11
CA LYS A 59 -7.22 -21.96 -23.94
C LYS A 59 -8.37 -21.37 -23.10
N ILE A 60 -8.83 -20.18 -23.48
CA ILE A 60 -10.09 -19.61 -23.00
C ILE A 60 -11.25 -20.42 -23.60
N ASN A 61 -12.19 -20.86 -22.75
CA ASN A 61 -13.42 -21.55 -23.16
C ASN A 61 -14.30 -20.61 -24.02
N LEU A 62 -14.86 -21.15 -25.11
CA LEU A 62 -15.79 -20.50 -26.04
C LEU A 62 -17.00 -19.86 -25.35
N GLU A 63 -17.53 -20.42 -24.26
CA GLU A 63 -18.66 -19.87 -23.50
C GLU A 63 -18.31 -18.54 -22.83
N THR A 64 -17.15 -18.45 -22.17
CA THR A 64 -16.71 -17.21 -21.51
C THR A 64 -16.46 -16.10 -22.54
N ARG A 65 -16.04 -16.48 -23.75
CA ARG A 65 -15.87 -15.54 -24.87
C ARG A 65 -17.23 -15.08 -25.42
N LEU A 66 -18.20 -15.97 -25.56
CA LEU A 66 -19.56 -15.65 -26.03
C LEU A 66 -20.35 -14.81 -25.03
N GLU A 67 -20.16 -15.03 -23.73
CA GLU A 67 -20.85 -14.29 -22.67
C GLU A 67 -20.31 -12.85 -22.53
N LEU A 68 -18.99 -12.66 -22.69
CA LEU A 68 -18.36 -11.33 -22.75
C LEU A 68 -18.67 -10.59 -24.06
N GLU A 69 -18.71 -11.30 -25.20
CA GLU A 69 -19.18 -10.73 -26.47
C GLU A 69 -20.65 -10.33 -26.39
N SER A 70 -21.53 -11.13 -25.76
CA SER A 70 -22.96 -10.80 -25.60
C SER A 70 -23.18 -9.56 -24.74
N ASN A 71 -22.54 -9.48 -23.57
CA ASN A 71 -22.73 -8.35 -22.65
C ASN A 71 -22.21 -7.02 -23.23
N THR A 72 -21.18 -7.07 -24.08
CA THR A 72 -20.64 -5.88 -24.73
C THR A 72 -21.41 -5.52 -26.00
N ARG A 73 -21.90 -6.52 -26.73
CA ARG A 73 -22.76 -6.36 -27.92
C ARG A 73 -24.14 -5.83 -27.55
N ASP A 74 -24.68 -6.18 -26.37
CA ASP A 74 -25.97 -5.67 -25.89
C ASP A 74 -25.88 -4.24 -25.31
N GLN A 75 -24.71 -3.80 -24.83
CA GLN A 75 -24.52 -2.40 -24.42
C GLN A 75 -24.33 -1.42 -25.59
N LEU A 76 -23.93 -1.91 -26.76
CA LEU A 76 -23.68 -1.09 -27.97
C LEU A 76 -24.80 -1.16 -29.01
N LYS A 77 -25.75 -2.10 -28.88
CA LYS A 77 -26.83 -2.35 -29.85
C LYS A 77 -27.86 -1.22 -29.96
N ASP A 78 -28.06 -0.42 -28.93
CA ASP A 78 -29.30 0.36 -28.82
C ASP A 78 -29.33 1.75 -29.46
N ASP A 79 -28.25 2.25 -30.09
CA ASP A 79 -28.35 3.54 -30.82
C ASP A 79 -27.25 3.78 -31.90
N PRO A 80 -27.54 3.51 -33.18
CA PRO A 80 -26.66 3.86 -34.31
C PRO A 80 -26.29 5.35 -34.36
N SER A 81 -27.15 6.24 -33.85
CA SER A 81 -26.93 7.69 -33.80
C SER A 81 -25.89 8.05 -32.73
N ARG A 82 -25.85 7.29 -31.63
CA ARG A 82 -24.85 7.40 -30.56
C ARG A 82 -23.48 6.89 -31.02
N ILE A 83 -23.45 5.84 -31.84
CA ILE A 83 -22.21 5.35 -32.47
C ILE A 83 -21.70 6.36 -33.50
N HIS A 84 -22.56 6.89 -34.37
CA HIS A 84 -22.17 7.89 -35.38
C HIS A 84 -21.68 9.20 -34.74
N SER A 85 -22.36 9.70 -33.71
CA SER A 85 -21.92 10.87 -32.93
C SER A 85 -20.63 10.61 -32.15
N ARG A 86 -20.43 9.39 -31.62
CA ARG A 86 -19.18 8.99 -30.99
C ARG A 86 -18.02 8.90 -31.98
N ILE A 87 -18.26 8.40 -33.20
CA ILE A 87 -17.28 8.38 -34.30
C ILE A 87 -16.88 9.81 -34.67
N GLN A 88 -17.83 10.74 -34.84
CA GLN A 88 -17.54 12.17 -35.09
C GLN A 88 -16.75 12.84 -33.95
N VAL A 89 -16.96 12.43 -32.70
CA VAL A 89 -16.20 12.95 -31.54
C VAL A 89 -14.78 12.37 -31.49
N LEU A 90 -14.64 11.07 -31.76
CA LEU A 90 -13.38 10.35 -31.73
C LEU A 90 -12.47 10.68 -32.92
N GLU A 91 -13.02 11.12 -34.06
CA GLU A 91 -12.27 11.60 -35.24
C GLU A 91 -11.25 12.71 -34.96
N HIS A 92 -11.37 13.39 -33.82
CA HIS A 92 -10.53 14.52 -33.43
C HIS A 92 -9.73 14.31 -32.14
N GLU A 93 -9.84 13.15 -31.47
CA GLU A 93 -9.13 12.86 -30.21
C GLU A 93 -7.89 11.98 -30.43
N THR A 94 -6.71 12.41 -29.97
CA THR A 94 -5.50 11.56 -29.91
C THR A 94 -5.40 10.82 -28.59
N PRO A 95 -5.20 9.49 -28.56
CA PRO A 95 -5.00 8.75 -27.32
C PRO A 95 -3.79 9.24 -26.51
N PRO A 96 -3.87 9.34 -25.16
CA PRO A 96 -2.78 9.84 -24.33
C PRO A 96 -1.44 9.12 -24.50
N TRP A 97 -1.47 7.80 -24.70
CA TRP A 97 -0.27 6.99 -24.93
C TRP A 97 0.37 7.35 -26.28
N TYR A 98 -0.47 7.55 -27.30
CA TYR A 98 -0.04 7.89 -28.65
C TYR A 98 0.54 9.30 -28.71
N ARG A 99 -0.01 10.25 -27.93
CA ARG A 99 0.60 11.57 -27.73
C ARG A 99 2.03 11.53 -27.22
N LYS A 100 2.27 10.67 -26.23
CA LYS A 100 3.61 10.48 -25.67
C LYS A 100 4.53 9.82 -26.68
N LEU A 101 4.03 8.85 -27.44
CA LEU A 101 4.78 8.22 -28.51
C LEU A 101 5.18 9.23 -29.59
N ALA A 102 4.24 10.06 -30.05
CA ALA A 102 4.49 11.12 -31.03
C ALA A 102 5.52 12.14 -30.54
N ILE A 103 5.47 12.55 -29.26
CA ILE A 103 6.51 13.41 -28.68
C ILE A 103 7.87 12.73 -28.67
N LEU A 104 7.94 11.44 -28.30
CA LEU A 104 9.20 10.69 -28.28
C LEU A 104 9.80 10.52 -29.67
N THR A 105 8.99 10.30 -30.71
CA THR A 105 9.47 10.07 -32.08
C THR A 105 10.06 11.32 -32.73
N ILE A 106 9.58 12.52 -32.37
CA ILE A 106 10.08 13.78 -32.94
C ILE A 106 11.28 14.38 -32.18
N LEU A 107 11.51 13.96 -30.92
CA LEU A 107 12.59 14.46 -30.07
C LEU A 107 13.97 13.92 -30.52
N LYS A 108 14.48 14.45 -31.64
CA LYS A 108 15.77 14.07 -32.23
C LYS A 108 16.96 14.82 -31.61
N ASN A 109 16.80 16.10 -31.25
CA ASN A 109 17.80 17.01 -30.66
C ASN A 109 17.25 17.76 -29.43
N GLU A 110 18.02 18.68 -28.83
CA GLU A 110 17.55 19.57 -27.75
C GLU A 110 16.51 20.57 -28.27
N MET A 111 15.23 20.30 -28.00
CA MET A 111 14.12 21.11 -28.49
C MET A 111 13.40 21.87 -27.38
N CYS A 112 13.03 23.12 -27.61
CA CYS A 112 12.09 23.84 -26.73
C CYS A 112 10.66 23.39 -26.99
N ILE A 113 9.74 23.77 -26.11
CA ILE A 113 8.35 23.30 -26.21
C ILE A 113 7.66 23.81 -27.48
N GLU A 114 8.01 25.02 -27.91
CA GLU A 114 7.49 25.66 -29.13
C GLU A 114 7.94 24.89 -30.38
N GLU A 115 9.19 24.45 -30.42
CA GLU A 115 9.73 23.61 -31.50
C GLU A 115 9.06 22.23 -31.54
N VAL A 116 8.84 21.60 -30.37
CA VAL A 116 8.13 20.31 -30.26
C VAL A 116 6.70 20.45 -30.76
N VAL A 117 5.98 21.50 -30.34
CA VAL A 117 4.62 21.79 -30.78
C VAL A 117 4.55 22.05 -32.28
N HIS A 118 5.48 22.86 -32.81
CA HIS A 118 5.55 23.16 -34.23
C HIS A 118 5.71 21.87 -35.06
N LEU A 119 6.67 21.00 -34.71
CA LEU A 119 6.88 19.75 -35.45
C LEU A 119 5.69 18.79 -35.36
N LEU A 120 5.01 18.71 -34.21
CA LEU A 120 3.78 17.89 -34.08
C LEU A 120 2.67 18.42 -34.97
N ASN A 121 2.50 19.74 -35.04
CA ASN A 121 1.51 20.38 -35.89
C ASN A 121 1.89 20.36 -37.37
N GLU A 122 3.17 20.31 -37.72
CA GLU A 122 3.62 20.12 -39.10
C GLU A 122 3.34 18.70 -39.60
N GLN A 123 3.58 17.69 -38.75
CA GLN A 123 3.32 16.28 -39.07
C GLN A 123 1.83 15.92 -39.05
N ALA A 124 1.01 16.65 -38.30
CA ALA A 124 -0.43 16.41 -38.19
C ALA A 124 -1.23 17.69 -37.92
N SER A 125 -1.26 18.59 -38.92
CA SER A 125 -1.88 19.92 -38.83
C SER A 125 -3.36 19.95 -38.47
N ARG A 126 -4.08 18.84 -38.69
CA ARG A 126 -5.50 18.70 -38.36
C ARG A 126 -5.79 18.51 -36.86
N LEU A 127 -4.78 18.24 -36.03
CA LEU A 127 -4.95 17.88 -34.61
C LEU A 127 -4.68 19.03 -33.62
N ASN A 128 -4.07 20.12 -34.08
CA ASN A 128 -3.82 21.34 -33.30
C ASN A 128 -3.24 21.09 -31.88
N TRP A 129 -2.06 20.48 -31.82
CA TRP A 129 -1.33 20.17 -30.60
C TRP A 129 -0.99 21.43 -29.82
N HIS A 130 -1.65 21.62 -28.68
CA HIS A 130 -1.44 22.80 -27.83
C HIS A 130 -0.19 22.66 -26.94
N PRO A 131 0.61 23.73 -26.73
CA PRO A 131 1.78 23.71 -25.85
C PRO A 131 1.54 23.16 -24.45
N THR A 132 0.40 23.46 -23.82
CA THR A 132 0.09 22.98 -22.47
C THR A 132 -0.09 21.46 -22.41
N LEU A 133 -0.72 20.86 -23.43
CA LEU A 133 -0.88 19.40 -23.52
C LEU A 133 0.47 18.72 -23.76
N VAL A 134 1.28 19.28 -24.65
CA VAL A 134 2.64 18.81 -24.91
C VAL A 134 3.50 18.92 -23.64
N LYS A 135 3.36 20.01 -22.87
CA LYS A 135 4.04 20.20 -21.57
C LYS A 135 3.66 19.15 -20.55
N ALA A 136 2.38 18.81 -20.45
CA ALA A 136 1.88 17.78 -19.54
C ALA A 136 2.44 16.40 -19.89
N SER A 137 2.43 16.04 -21.18
CA SER A 137 3.00 14.78 -21.67
C SER A 137 4.53 14.73 -21.46
N LEU A 138 5.25 15.82 -21.74
CA LEU A 138 6.70 15.94 -21.47
C LEU A 138 7.03 15.78 -19.98
N LYS A 139 6.20 16.34 -19.09
CA LYS A 139 6.35 16.16 -17.63
C LYS A 139 6.21 14.70 -17.22
N MET A 140 5.28 13.95 -17.81
CA MET A 140 5.11 12.51 -17.54
C MET A 140 6.26 11.67 -18.11
N LEU A 141 6.67 11.96 -19.33
CA LEU A 141 7.83 11.30 -19.97
C LEU A 141 9.12 11.55 -19.17
N LYS A 142 9.29 12.75 -18.60
CA LYS A 142 10.37 13.08 -17.66
C LYS A 142 10.29 12.24 -16.38
N LYS A 143 9.10 12.12 -15.75
CA LYS A 143 8.92 11.30 -14.53
C LYS A 143 9.39 9.85 -14.76
N ARG A 144 9.19 9.30 -15.96
CA ARG A 144 9.64 7.95 -16.34
C ARG A 144 11.06 7.88 -16.91
N LYS A 145 11.80 8.98 -16.88
CA LYS A 145 13.17 9.08 -17.42
C LYS A 145 13.28 8.75 -18.92
N TYR A 146 12.19 8.90 -19.70
CA TYR A 146 12.25 8.79 -21.15
C TYR A 146 12.75 10.08 -21.81
N VAL A 147 12.52 11.22 -21.16
CA VAL A 147 12.95 12.55 -21.62
C VAL A 147 13.77 13.24 -20.52
N LEU A 148 14.77 14.02 -20.91
CA LEU A 148 15.55 14.92 -20.06
C LEU A 148 15.06 16.35 -20.27
N GLU A 149 14.89 17.11 -19.19
CA GLU A 149 14.62 18.55 -19.20
C GLU A 149 15.89 19.29 -18.77
N ARG A 150 16.35 20.26 -19.56
CA ARG A 150 17.43 21.19 -19.22
C ARG A 150 16.88 22.61 -19.19
N ARG A 151 17.11 23.31 -18.08
CA ARG A 151 16.70 24.71 -17.93
C ARG A 151 17.90 25.60 -18.25
N THR A 152 17.74 26.48 -19.22
CA THR A 152 18.66 27.59 -19.49
C THR A 152 18.05 28.89 -18.94
N LYS A 153 18.82 29.98 -18.92
CA LYS A 153 18.32 31.28 -18.43
C LYS A 153 17.10 31.79 -19.22
N ASP A 154 16.99 31.42 -20.50
CA ASP A 154 15.98 31.97 -21.41
C ASP A 154 14.92 30.94 -21.86
N SER A 155 15.17 29.62 -21.72
CA SER A 155 14.21 28.59 -22.15
C SER A 155 14.40 27.21 -21.48
N THR A 156 13.34 26.41 -21.47
CA THR A 156 13.38 24.99 -21.08
C THR A 156 13.49 24.12 -22.34
N ARG A 157 14.53 23.28 -22.42
CA ARG A 157 14.77 22.36 -23.53
C ARG A 157 14.63 20.90 -23.13
N TYR A 158 14.17 20.07 -24.06
CA TYR A 158 13.87 18.65 -23.88
C TYR A 158 14.66 17.76 -24.86
N THR A 159 15.14 16.61 -24.40
CA THR A 159 15.81 15.60 -25.24
C THR A 159 15.43 14.18 -24.86
N LEU A 160 15.53 13.27 -25.83
CA LEU A 160 15.39 11.84 -25.56
C LEU A 160 16.52 11.31 -24.67
N ARG A 161 16.17 10.51 -23.66
CA ARG A 161 17.13 9.72 -22.87
C ARG A 161 17.33 8.34 -23.51
N PRO A 162 18.40 7.59 -23.13
CA PRO A 162 18.61 6.22 -23.61
C PRO A 162 17.39 5.30 -23.42
N GLN A 163 16.68 5.43 -22.29
CA GLN A 163 15.46 4.66 -22.03
C GLN A 163 14.34 4.96 -23.04
N GLY A 164 14.23 6.22 -23.47
CA GLY A 164 13.28 6.63 -24.52
C GLY A 164 13.68 6.07 -25.89
N LYS A 165 14.98 6.05 -26.21
CA LYS A 165 15.50 5.44 -27.46
C LYS A 165 15.20 3.93 -27.51
N VAL A 166 15.47 3.21 -26.43
CA VAL A 166 15.19 1.77 -26.31
C VAL A 166 13.69 1.48 -26.40
N LEU A 167 12.83 2.36 -25.91
CA LEU A 167 11.39 2.19 -26.05
C LEU A 167 10.96 2.24 -27.52
N LEU A 168 11.51 3.18 -28.30
CA LEU A 168 11.18 3.33 -29.73
C LEU A 168 11.67 2.17 -30.61
N THR A 169 12.60 1.33 -30.12
CA THR A 169 13.06 0.13 -30.85
C THR A 169 12.24 -1.12 -30.56
N LYS A 170 11.25 -1.05 -29.66
CA LYS A 170 10.38 -2.20 -29.35
C LYS A 170 9.23 -2.32 -30.35
N GLU A 171 8.62 -3.50 -30.40
CA GLU A 171 7.39 -3.77 -31.15
C GLU A 171 6.26 -2.80 -30.74
N PRO A 172 5.35 -2.41 -31.65
CA PRO A 172 4.28 -1.42 -31.38
C PRO A 172 3.42 -1.74 -30.14
N PHE A 173 3.19 -3.03 -29.89
CA PHE A 173 2.45 -3.48 -28.71
C PHE A 173 3.19 -3.21 -27.39
N ASP A 174 4.51 -3.41 -27.36
CA ASP A 174 5.33 -3.16 -26.17
C ASP A 174 5.52 -1.66 -25.92
N GLN A 175 5.56 -0.87 -26.99
CA GLN A 175 5.54 0.59 -26.92
C GLN A 175 4.24 1.07 -26.26
N PHE A 176 3.11 0.55 -26.74
CA PHE A 176 1.79 0.81 -26.16
C PHE A 176 1.73 0.37 -24.69
N SER A 177 2.12 -0.86 -24.36
CA SER A 177 2.10 -1.39 -22.99
C SER A 177 2.93 -0.54 -22.01
N SER A 178 4.08 -0.02 -22.47
CA SER A 178 4.96 0.82 -21.65
C SER A 178 4.41 2.25 -21.46
N LEU A 179 3.69 2.79 -22.44
CA LEU A 179 3.18 4.17 -22.42
C LEU A 179 1.74 4.28 -21.90
N LYS A 180 0.92 3.24 -22.02
CA LYS A 180 -0.49 3.19 -21.54
C LYS A 180 -0.65 3.60 -20.07
N PRO A 181 0.23 3.18 -19.12
CA PRO A 181 0.11 3.57 -17.72
C PRO A 181 0.33 5.07 -17.48
N LEU A 182 0.93 5.79 -18.44
CA LEU A 182 1.19 7.22 -18.37
C LEU A 182 -0.04 7.96 -18.86
N LYS A 183 -1.00 8.22 -17.98
CA LYS A 183 -2.13 9.09 -18.31
C LYS A 183 -1.61 10.54 -18.42
N ASP A 184 -2.09 11.29 -19.42
CA ASP A 184 -1.90 12.74 -19.41
C ASP A 184 -2.73 13.30 -18.26
N GLU A 185 -2.08 13.90 -17.27
CA GLU A 185 -2.78 14.61 -16.19
C GLU A 185 -3.35 15.92 -16.74
N TYR A 186 -4.32 15.88 -17.66
CA TYR A 186 -5.27 16.99 -17.87
C TYR A 186 -6.35 16.92 -16.78
N ASN A 187 -5.84 17.04 -15.55
CA ASN A 187 -6.55 16.89 -14.29
C ASN A 187 -7.55 18.05 -14.11
N ILE A 188 -8.61 17.83 -13.33
CA ILE A 188 -9.57 18.86 -12.88
C ILE A 188 -8.82 20.09 -12.34
N TYR A 189 -7.67 19.89 -11.68
CA TYR A 189 -6.82 20.95 -11.15
C TYR A 189 -6.11 21.80 -12.23
N LEU A 190 -5.70 21.20 -13.36
CA LEU A 190 -5.11 21.96 -14.46
C LEU A 190 -6.20 22.83 -15.13
N ARG A 191 -7.42 22.29 -15.27
CA ARG A 191 -8.59 23.04 -15.74
C ARG A 191 -8.96 24.18 -14.80
N ALA A 192 -8.95 23.94 -13.50
CA ALA A 192 -9.26 24.97 -12.52
C ALA A 192 -8.26 26.14 -12.56
N ASN A 193 -6.96 25.85 -12.69
CA ASN A 193 -5.94 26.91 -12.79
C ASN A 193 -6.06 27.74 -14.07
N GLU A 194 -6.26 27.10 -15.22
CA GLU A 194 -6.45 27.81 -16.50
C GLU A 194 -7.73 28.66 -16.50
N ILE A 195 -8.81 28.14 -15.93
CA ILE A 195 -10.07 28.90 -15.75
C ILE A 195 -9.85 30.11 -14.82
N ILE A 196 -9.07 29.97 -13.74
CA ILE A 196 -8.76 31.09 -12.83
C ILE A 196 -7.97 32.19 -13.56
N GLU A 197 -6.90 31.83 -14.26
CA GLU A 197 -6.08 32.82 -14.98
C GLU A 197 -6.87 33.48 -16.12
N LEU A 198 -7.72 32.73 -16.82
CA LEU A 198 -8.64 33.28 -17.81
C LEU A 198 -9.61 34.27 -17.17
N VAL A 199 -10.33 33.90 -16.11
CA VAL A 199 -11.29 34.79 -15.42
C VAL A 199 -10.58 36.02 -14.82
N LYS A 200 -9.35 35.88 -14.34
CA LYS A 200 -8.50 36.96 -13.82
C LYS A 200 -8.19 38.00 -14.90
N GLY A 201 -7.90 37.57 -16.13
CA GLY A 201 -7.68 38.46 -17.27
C GLY A 201 -8.90 39.33 -17.60
N TYR A 202 -10.11 38.80 -17.39
CA TYR A 202 -11.38 39.49 -17.66
C TYR A 202 -12.01 40.13 -16.42
N HIS A 203 -11.31 40.11 -15.27
CA HIS A 203 -11.84 40.64 -14.01
C HIS A 203 -12.12 42.15 -14.08
N LYS A 204 -11.30 42.93 -14.80
CA LYS A 204 -11.51 44.37 -15.03
C LYS A 204 -12.61 44.69 -16.06
N HIS A 205 -13.11 43.68 -16.77
CA HIS A 205 -14.07 43.81 -17.87
C HIS A 205 -15.47 43.28 -17.52
N GLY A 206 -15.74 43.01 -16.23
CA GLY A 206 -17.04 42.51 -15.80
C GLY A 206 -17.18 40.99 -15.78
N GLY A 207 -16.11 40.23 -16.01
CA GLY A 207 -16.09 38.76 -15.99
C GLY A 207 -16.13 38.13 -17.38
N ILE A 208 -16.19 36.80 -17.45
CA ILE A 208 -16.20 36.03 -18.70
C ILE A 208 -17.30 34.95 -18.67
N SER A 209 -18.02 34.77 -19.77
CA SER A 209 -19.16 33.84 -19.85
C SER A 209 -18.70 32.37 -19.91
N SER A 210 -19.51 31.41 -19.42
CA SER A 210 -19.20 29.98 -19.60
C SER A 210 -19.07 29.62 -21.07
N ARG A 211 -19.82 30.26 -21.97
CA ARG A 211 -19.68 30.03 -23.41
C ARG A 211 -18.31 30.47 -23.91
N ASP A 212 -17.80 31.61 -23.46
CA ASP A 212 -16.49 32.11 -23.88
C ASP A 212 -15.36 31.34 -23.20
N ILE A 213 -15.53 30.91 -21.94
CA ILE A 213 -14.58 30.02 -21.25
C ILE A 213 -14.53 28.67 -21.98
N ILE A 214 -15.69 28.09 -22.30
CA ILE A 214 -15.77 26.82 -23.03
C ILE A 214 -15.20 27.02 -24.43
N GLY A 215 -15.57 28.08 -25.13
CA GLY A 215 -15.07 28.42 -26.47
C GLY A 215 -13.56 28.57 -26.48
N TYR A 216 -13.00 29.40 -25.58
CA TYR A 216 -11.56 29.55 -25.39
C TYR A 216 -10.89 28.22 -25.08
N LEU A 217 -11.39 27.44 -24.12
CA LEU A 217 -10.77 26.15 -23.77
C LEU A 217 -10.91 25.09 -24.89
N GLN A 218 -11.95 25.17 -25.70
CA GLN A 218 -12.15 24.30 -26.87
C GLN A 218 -11.26 24.69 -28.05
N GLU A 219 -11.09 26.00 -28.28
CA GLU A 219 -10.28 26.58 -29.35
C GLU A 219 -8.78 26.47 -29.04
N GLU A 220 -8.37 26.82 -27.82
CA GLU A 220 -6.98 26.73 -27.35
C GLU A 220 -6.52 25.30 -27.15
N TYR A 221 -7.33 24.41 -26.54
CA TYR A 221 -6.87 23.07 -26.13
C TYR A 221 -7.50 21.92 -26.94
N GLY A 222 -8.25 22.21 -28.02
CA GLY A 222 -8.79 21.21 -28.94
C GLY A 222 -9.83 20.25 -28.32
N LEU A 223 -10.48 20.65 -27.22
CA LEU A 223 -11.40 19.79 -26.46
C LEU A 223 -12.72 19.58 -27.22
N ARG A 224 -13.09 18.36 -27.60
CA ARG A 224 -14.38 18.05 -28.27
C ARG A 224 -15.23 17.05 -27.49
N GLY A 225 -16.56 17.11 -27.66
CA GLY A 225 -17.52 16.17 -27.05
C GLY A 225 -17.72 16.32 -25.53
N ASN A 226 -17.86 15.19 -24.82
CA ASN A 226 -18.25 15.06 -23.39
C ASN A 226 -17.38 15.87 -22.39
N GLN A 227 -16.29 16.47 -22.85
CA GLN A 227 -15.39 17.33 -22.07
C GLN A 227 -15.98 18.72 -21.77
N LYS A 228 -17.00 19.18 -22.53
CA LYS A 228 -17.80 20.38 -22.21
C LYS A 228 -18.45 20.26 -20.83
N ASN A 229 -19.04 19.12 -20.54
CA ASN A 229 -19.64 18.85 -19.23
C ASN A 229 -18.58 18.89 -18.14
N ALA A 230 -17.38 18.43 -18.41
CA ALA A 230 -16.29 18.42 -17.44
C ALA A 230 -15.70 19.82 -17.16
N ILE A 231 -15.80 20.76 -18.12
CA ILE A 231 -15.48 22.19 -17.92
C ILE A 231 -16.60 22.86 -17.11
N LEU A 232 -17.86 22.59 -17.45
CA LEU A 232 -19.02 23.08 -16.69
C LEU A 232 -18.99 22.56 -15.25
N THR A 233 -18.64 21.29 -15.03
CA THR A 233 -18.43 20.71 -13.69
C THR A 233 -17.31 21.43 -12.94
N ALA A 234 -16.20 21.76 -13.61
CA ALA A 234 -15.12 22.52 -12.99
C ALA A 234 -15.56 23.94 -12.62
N LEU A 235 -16.24 24.67 -13.52
CA LEU A 235 -16.79 26.00 -13.26
C LEU A 235 -17.78 26.00 -12.09
N ASN A 236 -18.65 24.99 -12.03
CA ASN A 236 -19.60 24.82 -10.93
C ASN A 236 -18.89 24.52 -9.61
N ALA A 237 -17.88 23.64 -9.62
CA ALA A 237 -17.08 23.35 -8.44
C ALA A 237 -16.32 24.59 -7.93
N MET A 238 -15.74 25.39 -8.83
CA MET A 238 -15.00 26.61 -8.50
C MET A 238 -15.91 27.75 -8.01
N THR A 239 -17.14 27.80 -8.52
CA THR A 239 -18.15 28.75 -8.00
C THR A 239 -18.59 28.33 -6.60
N ALA A 240 -18.78 27.03 -6.38
CA ALA A 240 -19.23 26.49 -5.10
C ALA A 240 -18.16 26.56 -3.99
N THR A 241 -16.87 26.57 -4.34
CA THR A 241 -15.77 26.83 -3.39
C THR A 241 -15.49 28.32 -3.19
N GLY A 242 -16.22 29.21 -3.87
CA GLY A 242 -16.05 30.66 -3.79
C GLY A 242 -14.81 31.20 -4.49
N LEU A 243 -14.13 30.38 -5.32
CA LEU A 243 -13.03 30.83 -6.18
C LEU A 243 -13.54 31.72 -7.32
N LEU A 244 -14.74 31.41 -7.82
CA LEU A 244 -15.47 32.22 -8.78
C LEU A 244 -16.80 32.68 -8.19
N ILE A 245 -17.29 33.83 -8.65
CA ILE A 245 -18.65 34.32 -8.40
C ILE A 245 -19.36 34.51 -9.74
N VAL A 246 -20.64 34.18 -9.79
CA VAL A 246 -21.48 34.45 -10.97
C VAL A 246 -22.02 35.87 -10.83
N THR A 247 -21.72 36.73 -11.80
CA THR A 247 -22.02 38.16 -11.76
C THR A 247 -23.07 38.60 -12.78
N GLY A 248 -23.50 37.70 -13.65
CA GLY A 248 -24.58 37.89 -14.61
C GLY A 248 -24.81 36.67 -15.50
N GLY A 249 -25.84 36.74 -16.35
CA GLY A 249 -26.14 35.74 -17.38
C GLY A 249 -27.22 36.27 -18.33
N VAL A 250 -26.89 36.42 -19.61
CA VAL A 250 -27.80 36.98 -20.63
C VAL A 250 -28.28 35.85 -21.54
N SER A 251 -29.52 35.41 -21.32
CA SER A 251 -30.22 34.38 -22.11
C SER A 251 -29.59 32.97 -22.13
N ASP A 252 -30.43 31.96 -22.40
CA ASP A 252 -30.08 30.52 -22.44
C ASP A 252 -28.96 30.15 -23.44
N ARG A 253 -28.46 31.11 -24.23
CA ARG A 253 -27.44 30.89 -25.28
C ARG A 253 -26.02 31.35 -24.92
N GLU A 254 -25.81 32.18 -23.89
CA GLU A 254 -24.47 32.71 -23.54
C GLU A 254 -23.91 32.14 -22.22
N GLY A 255 -24.76 31.66 -21.31
CA GLY A 255 -24.33 31.04 -20.06
C GLY A 255 -23.90 32.03 -18.97
N ASN A 256 -23.50 31.50 -17.81
CA ASN A 256 -23.16 32.30 -16.63
C ASN A 256 -21.86 33.10 -16.83
N VAL A 257 -21.82 34.36 -16.39
CA VAL A 257 -20.62 35.20 -16.39
C VAL A 257 -19.91 35.08 -15.05
N TYR A 258 -18.65 34.63 -15.07
CA TYR A 258 -17.84 34.38 -13.89
C TYR A 258 -16.83 35.50 -13.67
N GLN A 259 -16.69 35.94 -12.41
CA GLN A 259 -15.60 36.78 -11.90
C GLN A 259 -14.88 36.05 -10.76
N LEU A 260 -13.70 36.53 -10.36
CA LEU A 260 -13.02 36.03 -9.17
C LEU A 260 -13.80 36.38 -7.90
N GLY A 261 -13.93 35.42 -6.98
CA GLY A 261 -14.59 35.63 -5.70
C GLY A 261 -13.79 36.50 -4.73
N PRO A 262 -14.44 37.13 -3.72
CA PRO A 262 -13.81 38.06 -2.77
C PRO A 262 -12.74 37.41 -1.86
N SER A 263 -12.67 36.09 -1.84
CA SER A 263 -11.63 35.31 -1.17
C SER A 263 -10.28 35.31 -1.92
N VAL A 264 -10.27 35.78 -3.17
CA VAL A 264 -9.09 35.87 -4.05
C VAL A 264 -8.58 37.31 -4.06
N LYS A 265 -7.70 37.67 -3.11
CA LYS A 265 -6.90 38.89 -3.25
C LYS A 265 -5.82 38.65 -4.32
N PRO A 266 -5.49 39.65 -5.18
CA PRO A 266 -4.55 39.46 -6.29
C PRO A 266 -3.09 39.16 -5.89
N SER A 267 -2.76 39.04 -4.59
CA SER A 267 -1.38 38.91 -4.12
C SER A 267 -1.11 37.72 -3.19
N ASP A 268 -2.11 36.97 -2.72
CA ASP A 268 -1.87 35.89 -1.75
C ASP A 268 -2.38 34.55 -2.27
N SER A 269 -1.49 33.57 -2.25
CA SER A 269 -1.63 32.22 -2.78
C SER A 269 -2.94 31.52 -2.38
N ILE A 270 -3.73 31.15 -3.38
CA ILE A 270 -4.87 30.21 -3.30
C ILE A 270 -4.47 28.87 -2.66
N GLU A 271 -3.17 28.58 -2.54
CA GLU A 271 -2.59 27.43 -1.86
C GLU A 271 -2.92 27.35 -0.36
N SER A 272 -3.34 28.41 0.35
CA SER A 272 -3.48 28.34 1.82
C SER A 272 -4.88 28.04 2.36
N LYS A 273 -5.93 27.95 1.52
CA LYS A 273 -7.33 27.80 1.97
C LYS A 273 -8.00 26.48 1.57
N ILE A 274 -7.28 25.58 0.89
CA ILE A 274 -7.77 24.27 0.44
C ILE A 274 -7.04 23.12 1.20
N ASN A 275 -6.15 23.45 2.14
CA ASN A 275 -5.19 22.54 2.74
C ASN A 275 -5.73 21.87 3.99
N ASP A 276 -6.15 20.61 3.84
CA ASP A 276 -5.62 19.42 4.54
C ASP A 276 -6.70 18.32 4.63
N HIS A 277 -6.31 17.05 4.72
CA HIS A 277 -7.25 16.02 5.14
C HIS A 277 -7.20 15.96 6.67
N SER A 278 -8.15 16.61 7.33
CA SER A 278 -8.27 16.60 8.79
C SER A 278 -9.68 16.18 9.23
N VAL A 279 -9.80 15.69 10.48
CA VAL A 279 -11.11 15.43 11.09
C VAL A 279 -11.95 16.71 11.18
N GLN A 280 -11.29 17.86 11.32
CA GLN A 280 -11.92 19.18 11.29
C GLN A 280 -12.56 19.47 9.93
N ASP A 281 -11.86 19.23 8.83
CA ASP A 281 -12.38 19.42 7.46
C ASP A 281 -13.61 18.54 7.19
N PHE A 282 -13.55 17.28 7.64
CA PHE A 282 -14.69 16.38 7.54
C PHE A 282 -15.88 16.89 8.36
N LYS A 283 -15.65 17.31 9.60
CA LYS A 283 -16.69 17.90 10.47
C LYS A 283 -17.31 19.13 9.82
N GLU A 284 -16.50 20.10 9.39
CA GLU A 284 -16.98 21.32 8.75
C GLU A 284 -17.79 21.03 7.49
N THR A 285 -17.35 20.06 6.69
CA THR A 285 -18.08 19.63 5.48
C THR A 285 -19.45 19.06 5.85
N VAL A 286 -19.52 18.21 6.87
CA VAL A 286 -20.79 17.63 7.36
C VAL A 286 -21.70 18.71 7.94
N GLU A 287 -21.18 19.65 8.71
CA GLU A 287 -21.96 20.76 9.27
C GLU A 287 -22.54 21.66 8.18
N LYS A 288 -21.74 22.03 7.17
CA LYS A 288 -22.19 22.80 6.01
C LYS A 288 -23.23 22.03 5.20
N LEU A 289 -23.09 20.71 5.07
CA LEU A 289 -24.05 19.85 4.38
C LEU A 289 -25.40 19.85 5.12
N PHE A 290 -25.40 19.60 6.43
CA PHE A 290 -26.62 19.56 7.24
C PHE A 290 -27.37 20.89 7.27
N ASN A 291 -26.64 22.00 7.27
CA ASN A 291 -27.26 23.33 7.21
C ASN A 291 -27.91 23.62 5.84
N LYS A 292 -27.35 23.09 4.74
CA LYS A 292 -27.82 23.35 3.37
C LYS A 292 -28.94 22.40 2.94
N TYR A 293 -28.75 21.10 3.18
CA TYR A 293 -29.71 20.08 2.79
C TYR A 293 -30.52 19.68 4.01
N ASN A 294 -31.82 20.00 3.99
CA ASN A 294 -32.75 19.49 4.97
C ASN A 294 -32.99 18.01 4.68
N VAL A 295 -32.05 17.14 5.07
CA VAL A 295 -32.10 15.70 4.83
C VAL A 295 -33.38 15.19 5.49
N SER A 296 -34.40 14.97 4.68
CA SER A 296 -35.83 15.18 5.00
C SER A 296 -36.43 14.23 6.04
N LYS A 297 -35.61 13.48 6.78
CA LYS A 297 -35.99 12.49 7.79
C LYS A 297 -35.12 12.51 9.06
N ILE A 298 -34.11 13.37 9.15
CA ILE A 298 -33.27 13.46 10.35
C ILE A 298 -33.92 14.45 11.32
N ARG A 299 -34.40 13.97 12.46
CA ARG A 299 -34.86 14.85 13.54
C ARG A 299 -33.68 15.72 14.03
N LYS A 300 -33.91 17.00 14.33
CA LYS A 300 -32.86 17.98 14.74
C LYS A 300 -32.03 17.53 15.97
N ASP A 301 -32.59 16.71 16.84
CA ASP A 301 -31.90 16.09 17.99
C ASP A 301 -30.76 15.16 17.54
N ARG A 302 -30.95 14.38 16.46
CA ARG A 302 -29.91 13.50 15.90
C ARG A 302 -28.77 14.29 15.27
N GLU A 303 -29.09 15.35 14.55
CA GLU A 303 -28.10 16.24 13.92
C GLU A 303 -27.17 16.87 14.98
N SER A 304 -27.75 17.41 16.05
CA SER A 304 -27.00 17.97 17.19
C SER A 304 -26.07 16.94 17.83
N ARG A 305 -26.56 15.71 18.03
CA ARG A 305 -25.77 14.62 18.59
C ARG A 305 -24.61 14.20 17.67
N ILE A 306 -24.83 14.13 16.34
CA ILE A 306 -23.77 13.83 15.36
C ILE A 306 -22.71 14.93 15.34
N LYS A 307 -23.11 16.20 15.33
CA LYS A 307 -22.18 17.35 15.40
C LYS A 307 -21.32 17.30 16.67
N LYS A 308 -21.92 16.93 17.82
CA LYS A 308 -21.19 16.71 19.07
C LYS A 308 -20.17 15.58 18.94
N ILE A 309 -20.56 14.42 18.40
CA ILE A 309 -19.65 13.28 18.18
C ILE A 309 -18.46 13.69 17.31
N LEU A 310 -18.70 14.40 16.21
CA LEU A 310 -17.64 14.89 15.31
C LEU A 310 -16.72 15.90 16.01
N SER A 311 -17.27 16.80 16.82
CA SER A 311 -16.48 17.74 17.62
C SER A 311 -15.65 17.04 18.68
N ASP A 312 -16.17 15.97 19.29
CA ASP A 312 -15.42 15.22 20.28
C ASP A 312 -14.30 14.39 19.60
N PHE A 313 -14.52 13.86 18.38
CA PHE A 313 -13.49 13.18 17.58
C PHE A 313 -12.39 14.14 17.13
N GLU A 314 -12.75 15.33 16.67
CA GLU A 314 -11.83 16.41 16.34
C GLU A 314 -10.97 16.81 17.55
N GLN A 315 -11.61 17.00 18.70
CA GLN A 315 -10.92 17.32 19.97
C GLN A 315 -10.21 16.11 20.58
N GLN A 316 -10.30 14.94 19.94
CA GLN A 316 -9.74 13.67 20.40
C GLN A 316 -10.02 13.41 21.87
N LYS A 317 -11.19 13.86 22.34
CA LYS A 317 -11.63 13.53 23.70
C LYS A 317 -11.65 12.02 23.80
N ASN A 318 -11.44 11.52 25.01
CA ASN A 318 -11.57 10.10 25.30
C ASN A 318 -13.06 9.72 25.30
N ILE A 319 -13.73 9.87 24.15
CA ILE A 319 -15.14 9.55 23.86
C ILE A 319 -15.45 8.08 24.18
N LEU A 320 -14.39 7.28 24.32
CA LEU A 320 -14.38 5.84 24.52
C LEU A 320 -13.86 5.45 25.90
N ALA A 321 -13.80 6.40 26.85
CA ALA A 321 -13.27 6.13 28.20
C ALA A 321 -14.04 5.03 28.92
N SER A 322 -15.34 4.85 28.63
CA SER A 322 -16.12 3.71 29.12
C SER A 322 -16.69 2.85 27.98
N ARG A 323 -16.71 1.52 28.21
CA ARG A 323 -17.32 0.54 27.30
C ARG A 323 -18.80 0.85 27.01
N ASN A 324 -19.51 1.36 28.01
CA ASN A 324 -20.95 1.68 27.90
C ASN A 324 -21.20 2.87 26.98
N GLU A 325 -20.43 3.96 27.08
CA GLU A 325 -20.56 5.11 26.19
C GLU A 325 -20.28 4.73 24.73
N ARG A 326 -19.28 3.87 24.49
CA ARG A 326 -18.98 3.35 23.15
C ARG A 326 -20.15 2.52 22.58
N ILE A 327 -20.76 1.66 23.40
CA ILE A 327 -21.92 0.86 22.99
C ILE A 327 -23.10 1.78 22.66
N ASP A 328 -23.39 2.77 23.51
CA ASP A 328 -24.48 3.72 23.29
C ASP A 328 -24.30 4.54 22.01
N LEU A 329 -23.05 4.93 21.69
CA LEU A 329 -22.70 5.60 20.44
C LEU A 329 -22.92 4.68 19.23
N ILE A 330 -22.49 3.43 19.31
CA ILE A 330 -22.67 2.44 18.22
C ILE A 330 -24.16 2.18 17.98
N ILE A 331 -24.96 1.99 19.04
CA ILE A 331 -26.41 1.78 18.92
C ILE A 331 -27.06 3.00 18.27
N PHE A 332 -26.74 4.21 18.75
CA PHE A 332 -27.29 5.45 18.19
C PHE A 332 -26.97 5.62 16.70
N LEU A 333 -25.73 5.39 16.29
CA LEU A 333 -25.32 5.53 14.90
C LEU A 333 -25.87 4.41 14.01
N SER A 334 -26.02 3.19 14.55
CA SER A 334 -26.66 2.08 13.84
C SER A 334 -28.14 2.37 13.56
N ASP A 335 -28.87 2.91 14.55
CA ASP A 335 -30.23 3.40 14.36
C ASP A 335 -30.29 4.54 13.32
N CYS A 336 -29.30 5.43 13.28
CA CYS A 336 -29.23 6.44 12.23
C CYS A 336 -29.07 5.83 10.82
N LEU A 337 -28.25 4.79 10.67
CA LEU A 337 -28.11 4.06 9.40
C LEU A 337 -29.39 3.34 8.99
N GLU A 338 -30.05 2.64 9.91
CA GLU A 338 -31.28 1.90 9.61
C GLU A 338 -32.41 2.82 9.16
N ASN A 339 -32.47 4.04 9.70
CA ASN A 339 -33.49 5.03 9.37
C ASN A 339 -33.19 5.81 8.08
N ALA A 340 -31.96 5.77 7.57
CA ALA A 340 -31.53 6.40 6.32
C ALA A 340 -31.98 5.60 5.08
N LYS A 341 -33.27 5.25 4.99
CA LYS A 341 -33.85 4.49 3.87
C LYS A 341 -34.23 5.43 2.72
N GLY A 342 -33.54 5.32 1.59
CA GLY A 342 -33.89 6.01 0.35
C GLY A 342 -32.79 5.92 -0.72
N LYS A 343 -33.16 6.01 -2.00
CA LYS A 343 -32.22 6.09 -3.14
C LYS A 343 -31.80 7.53 -3.47
N SER A 344 -32.24 8.52 -2.70
CA SER A 344 -31.84 9.91 -2.94
C SER A 344 -30.38 10.12 -2.55
N TRP A 345 -29.73 11.08 -3.21
CA TRP A 345 -28.34 11.42 -2.94
C TRP A 345 -28.12 11.81 -1.47
N GLU A 346 -29.05 12.56 -0.88
CA GLU A 346 -28.99 13.01 0.53
C GLU A 346 -29.01 11.85 1.52
N ASN A 347 -29.82 10.81 1.23
CA ASN A 347 -29.86 9.62 2.08
C ASN A 347 -28.58 8.80 1.94
N GLN A 348 -28.08 8.62 0.71
CA GLN A 348 -26.85 7.86 0.45
C GLN A 348 -25.62 8.55 1.04
N ILE A 349 -25.49 9.87 0.89
CA ILE A 349 -24.37 10.62 1.46
C ILE A 349 -24.44 10.65 2.98
N PHE A 350 -25.65 10.72 3.57
CA PHE A 350 -25.83 10.59 5.01
C PHE A 350 -25.42 9.21 5.52
N SER A 351 -25.84 8.12 4.86
CA SER A 351 -25.39 6.78 5.21
C SER A 351 -23.86 6.64 5.11
N CYS A 352 -23.24 7.24 4.09
CA CYS A 352 -21.78 7.27 3.96
C CYS A 352 -21.11 8.01 5.14
N ILE A 353 -21.64 9.17 5.57
CA ILE A 353 -21.14 9.92 6.73
C ILE A 353 -21.21 9.03 7.98
N ILE A 354 -22.37 8.43 8.26
CA ILE A 354 -22.54 7.59 9.45
C ILE A 354 -21.64 6.36 9.38
N ALA A 355 -21.47 5.76 8.20
CA ALA A 355 -20.54 4.65 8.00
C ALA A 355 -19.08 5.04 8.31
N CYS A 356 -18.63 6.23 7.88
CA CYS A 356 -17.30 6.74 8.23
C CYS A 356 -17.15 6.91 9.75
N ILE A 357 -18.14 7.51 10.42
CA ILE A 357 -18.13 7.70 11.89
C ILE A 357 -18.11 6.36 12.63
N LEU A 358 -18.98 5.42 12.24
CA LEU A 358 -19.04 4.07 12.82
C LEU A 358 -17.76 3.28 12.58
N SER A 359 -17.14 3.42 11.42
CA SER A 359 -15.93 2.67 11.08
C SER A 359 -14.75 2.98 12.02
N ARG A 360 -14.72 4.17 12.65
CA ARG A 360 -13.76 4.54 13.70
C ARG A 360 -14.05 3.88 15.05
N LEU A 361 -15.28 3.41 15.26
CA LEU A 361 -15.75 2.78 16.51
C LEU A 361 -15.78 1.26 16.44
N LEU A 362 -15.75 0.68 15.24
CA LEU A 362 -15.93 -0.74 15.00
C LEU A 362 -14.60 -1.45 14.72
N PRO A 363 -14.50 -2.76 14.97
CA PRO A 363 -13.34 -3.55 14.57
C PRO A 363 -13.07 -3.45 13.06
N PRO A 364 -11.82 -3.48 12.60
CA PRO A 364 -11.47 -3.20 11.20
C PRO A 364 -12.22 -4.06 10.16
N LYS A 365 -12.47 -5.33 10.48
CA LYS A 365 -13.21 -6.27 9.61
C LYS A 365 -14.66 -5.84 9.39
N VAL A 366 -15.31 -5.32 10.43
CA VAL A 366 -16.69 -4.83 10.38
C VAL A 366 -16.73 -3.47 9.70
N ALA A 367 -15.83 -2.56 10.09
CA ALA A 367 -15.65 -1.25 9.49
C ALA A 367 -15.44 -1.33 7.96
N TYR A 368 -14.54 -2.21 7.50
CA TYR A 368 -14.29 -2.47 6.08
C TYR A 368 -15.57 -2.92 5.33
N ARG A 369 -16.33 -3.87 5.88
CA ARG A 369 -17.59 -4.33 5.28
C ARG A 369 -18.63 -3.22 5.23
N LEU A 370 -18.73 -2.45 6.30
CA LEU A 370 -19.65 -1.33 6.42
C LEU A 370 -19.37 -0.27 5.33
N LEU A 371 -18.11 0.17 5.21
CA LEU A 371 -17.71 1.17 4.22
C LEU A 371 -17.97 0.69 2.78
N ARG A 372 -17.78 -0.60 2.48
CA ARG A 372 -18.09 -1.13 1.14
C ARG A 372 -19.58 -1.12 0.79
N ASN A 373 -20.45 -1.18 1.79
CA ASN A 373 -21.90 -1.12 1.57
C ASN A 373 -22.41 0.32 1.45
N PHE A 374 -21.71 1.29 2.04
CA PHE A 374 -22.12 2.70 2.09
C PHE A 374 -21.02 3.60 1.52
N TYR A 375 -20.84 3.55 0.20
CA TYR A 375 -19.86 4.36 -0.53
C TYR A 375 -20.40 5.75 -0.88
N PRO A 376 -19.52 6.73 -1.17
CA PRO A 376 -19.94 8.08 -1.55
C PRO A 376 -20.76 8.05 -2.85
N PRO A 377 -21.99 8.60 -2.86
CA PRO A 377 -22.84 8.64 -4.06
C PRO A 377 -22.33 9.64 -5.10
N GLU A 378 -22.71 9.42 -6.37
CA GLU A 378 -22.39 10.35 -7.46
C GLU A 378 -23.08 11.71 -7.26
N PRO A 379 -22.35 12.83 -7.23
CA PRO A 379 -22.93 14.14 -6.99
C PRO A 379 -23.52 14.78 -8.26
N SER A 380 -24.49 15.67 -8.07
CA SER A 380 -25.02 16.55 -9.13
C SER A 380 -24.94 18.02 -8.72
N GLY A 381 -24.54 18.88 -9.65
CA GLY A 381 -24.53 20.35 -9.45
C GLY A 381 -23.80 20.81 -8.18
N ASP A 382 -24.55 21.32 -7.23
CA ASP A 382 -24.10 21.96 -6.00
C ASP A 382 -23.82 20.99 -4.83
N GLN A 383 -23.92 19.68 -5.08
CA GLN A 383 -23.59 18.58 -4.16
C GLN A 383 -22.08 18.22 -4.16
N PHE A 384 -21.36 18.59 -5.23
CA PHE A 384 -19.95 18.21 -5.46
C PHE A 384 -18.98 18.55 -4.32
N PRO A 385 -18.99 19.77 -3.74
CA PRO A 385 -18.04 20.12 -2.68
C PRO A 385 -18.17 19.23 -1.44
N TYR A 386 -19.41 18.91 -1.06
CA TYR A 386 -19.69 18.04 0.07
C TYR A 386 -19.28 16.59 -0.20
N GLN A 387 -19.57 16.11 -1.42
CA GLN A 387 -19.17 14.78 -1.85
C GLN A 387 -17.66 14.61 -1.81
N ILE A 388 -16.88 15.61 -2.24
CA ILE A 388 -15.41 15.54 -2.23
C ILE A 388 -14.89 15.46 -0.79
N GLY A 389 -15.33 16.35 0.10
CA GLY A 389 -14.88 16.34 1.50
C GLY A 389 -15.22 15.02 2.23
N ILE A 390 -16.41 14.48 1.98
CA ILE A 390 -16.83 13.19 2.55
C ILE A 390 -16.09 12.02 1.91
N SER A 391 -15.80 12.09 0.60
CA SER A 391 -15.04 11.05 -0.10
C SER A 391 -13.59 10.97 0.38
N ARG A 392 -12.96 12.10 0.72
CA ARG A 392 -11.62 12.09 1.33
C ARG A 392 -11.59 11.26 2.60
N GLU A 393 -12.54 11.53 3.51
CA GLU A 393 -12.68 10.77 4.76
C GLU A 393 -12.98 9.29 4.53
N TYR A 394 -13.90 9.01 3.61
CA TYR A 394 -14.26 7.65 3.23
C TYR A 394 -13.04 6.85 2.76
N TYR A 395 -12.30 7.37 1.78
CA TYR A 395 -11.16 6.66 1.21
C TYR A 395 -9.95 6.64 2.15
N PHE A 396 -9.78 7.65 3.01
CA PHE A 396 -8.77 7.59 4.08
C PHE A 396 -9.07 6.44 5.03
N THR A 397 -10.28 6.40 5.59
CA THR A 397 -10.66 5.37 6.56
C THR A 397 -10.72 3.98 5.93
N LEU A 398 -11.18 3.86 4.69
CA LEU A 398 -11.16 2.60 3.94
C LEU A 398 -9.72 2.10 3.73
N THR A 399 -8.80 2.99 3.36
CA THR A 399 -7.39 2.65 3.18
C THR A 399 -6.78 2.16 4.48
N GLU A 400 -7.00 2.86 5.59
CA GLU A 400 -6.50 2.44 6.91
C GLU A 400 -7.01 1.06 7.32
N ASN A 401 -8.31 0.80 7.15
CA ASN A 401 -8.89 -0.49 7.45
C ASN A 401 -8.34 -1.60 6.55
N CYS A 402 -8.12 -1.32 5.27
CA CYS A 402 -7.51 -2.29 4.35
C CYS A 402 -6.06 -2.60 4.75
N ILE A 403 -5.27 -1.60 5.15
CA ILE A 403 -3.92 -1.78 5.66
C ILE A 403 -3.93 -2.71 6.88
N THR A 404 -4.76 -2.39 7.88
CA THR A 404 -4.84 -3.16 9.13
C THR A 404 -5.29 -4.61 8.90
N LEU A 405 -6.10 -4.87 7.88
CA LEU A 405 -6.55 -6.22 7.51
C LEU A 405 -5.57 -6.96 6.59
N GLY A 406 -4.43 -6.36 6.21
CA GLY A 406 -3.50 -6.95 5.24
C GLY A 406 -4.03 -7.00 3.80
N LYS A 407 -5.06 -6.21 3.48
CA LYS A 407 -5.68 -6.12 2.14
C LYS A 407 -4.97 -5.08 1.28
N TYR A 408 -3.69 -5.30 1.01
CA TYR A 408 -2.81 -4.27 0.43
C TYR A 408 -3.25 -3.80 -0.96
N GLU A 409 -3.68 -4.70 -1.85
CA GLU A 409 -4.17 -4.30 -3.19
C GLU A 409 -5.40 -3.39 -3.13
N GLU A 410 -6.34 -3.68 -2.23
CA GLU A 410 -7.52 -2.83 -2.01
C GLU A 410 -7.13 -1.50 -1.36
N ALA A 411 -6.18 -1.53 -0.43
CA ALA A 411 -5.62 -0.33 0.19
C ALA A 411 -4.98 0.59 -0.86
N LEU A 412 -4.24 0.02 -1.82
CA LEU A 412 -3.63 0.78 -2.92
C LEU A 412 -4.66 1.42 -3.84
N GLN A 413 -5.70 0.68 -4.22
CA GLN A 413 -6.77 1.20 -5.06
C GLN A 413 -7.50 2.36 -4.37
N SER A 414 -7.82 2.19 -3.08
CA SER A 414 -8.44 3.22 -2.26
C SER A 414 -7.53 4.44 -2.09
N PHE A 415 -6.25 4.21 -1.83
CA PHE A 415 -5.25 5.27 -1.67
C PHE A 415 -4.99 6.05 -2.96
N ASP A 416 -4.99 5.39 -4.12
CA ASP A 416 -4.85 6.06 -5.43
C ASP A 416 -6.01 7.02 -5.70
N ILE A 417 -7.23 6.67 -5.26
CA ILE A 417 -8.38 7.59 -5.31
C ILE A 417 -8.21 8.72 -4.30
N LEU A 418 -7.86 8.41 -3.05
CA LEU A 418 -7.60 9.39 -2.00
C LEU A 418 -6.57 10.44 -2.44
N LYS A 419 -5.50 10.01 -3.11
CA LYS A 419 -4.44 10.88 -3.64
C LYS A 419 -4.94 11.88 -4.70
N LEU A 420 -6.04 11.58 -5.38
CA LEU A 420 -6.68 12.52 -6.31
C LEU A 420 -7.57 13.54 -5.58
N LEU A 421 -8.09 13.15 -4.42
CA LEU A 421 -9.03 13.94 -3.63
C LEU A 421 -8.34 14.85 -2.62
N SER A 422 -7.29 14.37 -1.95
CA SER A 422 -6.59 15.03 -0.85
C SER A 422 -5.31 15.73 -1.29
N TRP A 423 -4.98 16.84 -0.63
CA TRP A 423 -3.68 17.50 -0.74
C TRP A 423 -2.70 16.89 0.29
N LYS A 424 -1.42 17.24 0.22
CA LYS A 424 -0.43 16.77 1.19
C LYS A 424 -0.77 17.32 2.58
N SER A 425 -1.12 16.44 3.51
CA SER A 425 -1.18 16.70 4.96
C SER A 425 -0.25 15.72 5.69
N PRO A 426 0.13 15.97 6.96
CA PRO A 426 0.92 15.02 7.75
C PRO A 426 0.29 13.63 7.81
N GLU A 427 -1.02 13.51 8.05
CA GLU A 427 -1.75 12.23 8.13
C GLU A 427 -1.77 11.52 6.78
N PHE A 428 -1.98 12.27 5.70
CA PHE A 428 -1.92 11.73 4.34
C PHE A 428 -0.51 11.19 4.03
N LEU A 429 0.54 11.89 4.46
CA LEU A 429 1.92 11.45 4.26
C LEU A 429 2.27 10.25 5.14
N VAL A 430 1.77 10.17 6.38
CA VAL A 430 1.88 8.97 7.22
C VAL A 430 1.20 7.78 6.55
N LEU A 431 -0.04 7.96 6.07
CA LEU A 431 -0.76 6.91 5.35
C LEU A 431 -0.03 6.49 4.07
N LYS A 432 0.51 7.45 3.33
CA LYS A 432 1.35 7.21 2.15
C LYS A 432 2.61 6.40 2.51
N GLY A 433 3.29 6.77 3.60
CA GLY A 433 4.47 6.08 4.10
C GLY A 433 4.16 4.62 4.44
N ARG A 434 3.07 4.39 5.19
CA ARG A 434 2.56 3.04 5.50
C ARG A 434 2.26 2.23 4.23
N ILE A 435 1.60 2.83 3.24
CA ILE A 435 1.33 2.18 1.95
C ILE A 435 2.63 1.82 1.20
N GLU A 436 3.61 2.72 1.18
CA GLU A 436 4.88 2.49 0.50
C GLU A 436 5.73 1.44 1.23
N MET A 437 5.65 1.35 2.56
CA MET A 437 6.28 0.26 3.35
C MET A 437 5.88 -1.11 2.82
N TYR A 438 4.59 -1.35 2.55
CA TYR A 438 4.13 -2.66 2.03
C TYR A 438 4.57 -2.98 0.60
N ARG A 439 4.84 -1.97 -0.23
CA ARG A 439 5.28 -2.17 -1.62
C ARG A 439 6.79 -2.23 -1.77
N CYS A 440 7.50 -1.80 -0.75
CA CYS A 440 8.94 -1.64 -0.77
C CYS A 440 9.61 -3.00 -0.79
N ASP A 441 10.54 -3.15 -1.72
CA ASP A 441 11.59 -4.14 -1.60
C ASP A 441 12.67 -3.54 -0.70
N VAL A 442 12.59 -3.84 0.60
CA VAL A 442 13.42 -3.17 1.60
C VAL A 442 14.91 -3.40 1.36
N ARG A 443 15.29 -4.50 0.68
CA ARG A 443 16.68 -4.78 0.25
C ARG A 443 17.26 -3.71 -0.68
N LYS A 444 16.42 -2.89 -1.34
CA LYS A 444 16.87 -1.78 -2.17
C LYS A 444 16.98 -0.49 -1.34
N PRO A 445 18.19 0.03 -1.09
CA PRO A 445 18.37 1.20 -0.23
C PRO A 445 17.60 2.44 -0.70
N GLY A 446 17.41 2.60 -2.02
CA GLY A 446 16.66 3.70 -2.59
C GLY A 446 15.15 3.67 -2.31
N GLU A 447 14.56 2.48 -2.18
CA GLU A 447 13.13 2.33 -1.85
C GLU A 447 12.89 2.56 -0.36
N PHE A 448 13.73 2.01 0.51
CA PHE A 448 13.68 2.27 1.95
C PHE A 448 13.91 3.75 2.28
N ARG A 449 14.92 4.39 1.67
CA ARG A 449 15.17 5.83 1.84
C ARG A 449 13.96 6.69 1.46
N ARG A 450 13.25 6.32 0.40
CA ARG A 450 12.04 7.02 -0.03
C ARG A 450 10.93 6.96 1.02
N ILE A 451 10.78 5.85 1.75
CA ILE A 451 9.82 5.76 2.86
C ILE A 451 10.19 6.74 3.96
N LEU A 452 11.47 6.75 4.37
CA LEU A 452 11.95 7.68 5.38
C LEU A 452 11.81 9.14 4.92
N ASP A 453 12.07 9.44 3.65
CA ASP A 453 11.87 10.78 3.09
C ASP A 453 10.38 11.21 3.19
N ILE A 454 9.42 10.29 2.99
CA ILE A 454 7.99 10.57 3.14
C ILE A 454 7.64 10.85 4.61
N PHE A 455 8.16 10.05 5.55
CA PHE A 455 7.91 10.30 6.97
C PHE A 455 8.59 11.57 7.47
N ASN A 456 9.80 11.87 7.00
CA ASN A 456 10.48 13.13 7.30
C ASN A 456 9.70 14.34 6.73
N GLU A 457 9.13 14.21 5.53
CA GLU A 457 8.22 15.22 4.99
C GLU A 457 6.97 15.38 5.88
N ALA A 458 6.39 14.27 6.36
CA ALA A 458 5.26 14.31 7.29
C ALA A 458 5.62 15.00 8.61
N LEU A 459 6.80 14.71 9.14
CA LEU A 459 7.34 15.31 10.36
C LEU A 459 7.54 16.82 10.22
N GLN A 460 8.12 17.27 9.11
CA GLN A 460 8.30 18.69 8.82
C GLN A 460 6.96 19.42 8.65
N MET A 461 5.97 18.78 8.04
CA MET A 461 4.64 19.37 7.88
C MET A 461 3.84 19.39 9.18
N ALA A 462 4.16 18.51 10.13
CA ALA A 462 3.52 18.45 11.44
C ALA A 462 4.06 19.50 12.43
N GLU A 463 4.89 20.46 11.97
CA GLU A 463 5.52 21.46 12.84
C GLU A 463 4.47 22.22 13.67
N GLY A 464 4.49 22.03 14.99
CA GLY A 464 3.52 22.59 15.93
C GLY A 464 2.41 21.64 16.40
N ASP A 465 2.36 20.39 15.91
CA ASP A 465 1.57 19.29 16.47
C ASP A 465 2.49 18.28 17.18
N PRO A 466 2.67 18.39 18.51
CA PRO A 466 3.55 17.51 19.28
C PRO A 466 3.18 16.03 19.16
N ARG A 467 1.92 15.69 18.91
CA ARG A 467 1.48 14.29 18.81
C ARG A 467 1.96 13.68 17.50
N MET A 468 1.75 14.39 16.39
CA MET A 468 2.22 13.93 15.09
C MET A 468 3.75 13.86 15.05
N GLU A 469 4.42 14.89 15.58
CA GLU A 469 5.87 14.98 15.58
C GLU A 469 6.57 13.91 16.42
N LYS A 470 6.05 13.63 17.61
CA LYS A 470 6.79 12.85 18.62
C LYS A 470 6.24 11.45 18.85
N ILE A 471 5.03 11.17 18.35
CA ILE A 471 4.38 9.86 18.55
C ILE A 471 4.09 9.20 17.21
N VAL A 472 3.23 9.80 16.38
CA VAL A 472 2.68 9.10 15.22
C VAL A 472 3.76 8.86 14.16
N VAL A 473 4.47 9.91 13.75
CA VAL A 473 5.52 9.76 12.72
C VAL A 473 6.68 8.91 13.23
N PRO A 474 7.26 9.14 14.44
CA PRO A 474 8.33 8.31 14.96
C PRO A 474 7.93 6.84 15.14
N PHE A 475 6.69 6.55 15.55
CA PHE A 475 6.22 5.17 15.67
C PHE A 475 6.28 4.42 14.33
N TYR A 476 5.79 5.04 13.25
CA TYR A 476 5.81 4.41 11.92
C TYR A 476 7.21 4.39 11.29
N MET A 477 8.06 5.37 11.58
CA MET A 477 9.47 5.29 11.23
C MET A 477 10.14 4.11 11.96
N GLY A 478 9.85 3.93 13.25
CA GLY A 478 10.32 2.79 14.04
C GLY A 478 9.85 1.47 13.45
N LEU A 479 8.59 1.38 13.03
CA LEU A 479 8.07 0.19 12.33
C LEU A 479 8.79 -0.05 10.99
N ALA A 480 9.11 1.01 10.23
CA ALA A 480 9.87 0.87 9.00
C ALA A 480 11.29 0.36 9.24
N HIS A 481 11.98 0.88 10.27
CA HIS A 481 13.28 0.39 10.70
C HIS A 481 13.19 -1.07 11.18
N TYR A 482 12.18 -1.41 11.97
CA TYR A 482 11.93 -2.77 12.45
C TYR A 482 11.74 -3.75 11.28
N GLN A 483 10.87 -3.45 10.32
CA GLN A 483 10.65 -4.26 9.11
C GLN A 483 11.91 -4.43 8.27
N ARG A 484 12.77 -3.40 8.23
CA ARG A 484 14.06 -3.46 7.56
C ARG A 484 15.06 -4.35 8.31
N GLY A 485 14.86 -4.58 9.60
CA GLY A 485 15.81 -5.26 10.51
C GLY A 485 16.82 -4.33 11.19
N TYR A 486 16.52 -3.03 11.23
CA TYR A 486 17.26 -2.02 12.00
C TYR A 486 16.63 -1.86 13.40
N PHE A 487 16.84 -2.83 14.27
CA PHE A 487 16.13 -2.90 15.55
C PHE A 487 16.56 -1.79 16.52
N LYS A 488 17.84 -1.46 16.65
CA LYS A 488 18.32 -0.33 17.48
C LYS A 488 17.70 1.02 17.10
N GLU A 489 17.57 1.32 15.81
CA GLU A 489 16.91 2.54 15.35
C GLU A 489 15.41 2.53 15.69
N ALA A 490 14.75 1.38 15.57
CA ALA A 490 13.36 1.21 15.98
C ALA A 490 13.19 1.40 17.49
N GLU A 491 14.06 0.79 18.31
CA GLU A 491 14.12 0.94 19.77
C GLU A 491 14.21 2.42 20.13
N THR A 492 15.19 3.13 19.57
CA THR A 492 15.41 4.57 19.83
C THR A 492 14.18 5.42 19.51
N LEU A 493 13.47 5.11 18.42
CA LEU A 493 12.27 5.85 18.01
C LEU A 493 11.07 5.55 18.92
N TRP A 494 10.91 4.31 19.36
CA TRP A 494 9.82 3.91 20.25
C TRP A 494 10.06 4.34 21.71
N GLU A 495 11.30 4.37 22.18
CA GLU A 495 11.67 4.99 23.46
C GLU A 495 11.28 6.47 23.49
N LYS A 496 11.59 7.23 22.42
CA LYS A 496 11.15 8.62 22.26
C LYS A 496 9.62 8.78 22.28
N CYS A 497 8.89 7.83 21.70
CA CYS A 497 7.43 7.84 21.76
C CYS A 497 6.93 7.69 23.21
N LEU A 498 7.63 6.89 24.04
CA LEU A 498 7.28 6.62 25.44
C LEU A 498 7.69 7.74 26.41
N GLU A 499 8.54 8.70 25.99
CA GLU A 499 8.87 9.89 26.79
C GLU A 499 7.67 10.84 26.97
N LEU A 500 6.67 10.74 26.09
CA LEU A 500 5.45 11.54 26.16
C LEU A 500 4.29 10.78 26.81
N PRO A 501 3.36 11.50 27.49
CA PRO A 501 2.11 10.92 27.95
C PRO A 501 1.28 10.40 26.76
N LEU A 502 1.25 9.08 26.59
CA LEU A 502 0.39 8.40 25.62
C LEU A 502 -0.93 8.00 26.27
N PRO A 503 -2.04 7.95 25.50
CA PRO A 503 -3.18 7.15 25.90
C PRO A 503 -2.71 5.73 26.21
N LEU A 504 -3.14 5.15 27.34
CA LEU A 504 -2.57 3.88 27.83
C LEU A 504 -2.66 2.73 26.80
N SER A 505 -3.69 2.71 25.95
CA SER A 505 -3.81 1.74 24.85
C SER A 505 -2.70 1.87 23.80
N GLN A 506 -2.28 3.10 23.47
CA GLN A 506 -1.16 3.35 22.57
C GLN A 506 0.16 3.03 23.26
N GLU A 507 0.29 3.35 24.55
CA GLU A 507 1.46 3.00 25.35
C GLU A 507 1.71 1.48 25.34
N ILE A 508 0.66 0.68 25.51
CA ILE A 508 0.74 -0.79 25.45
C ILE A 508 1.28 -1.29 24.11
N VAL A 509 0.83 -0.69 23.00
CA VAL A 509 1.27 -1.05 21.64
C VAL A 509 2.74 -0.67 21.41
N VAL A 510 3.14 0.53 21.82
CA VAL A 510 4.53 1.00 21.67
C VAL A 510 5.47 0.16 22.52
N ARG A 511 5.12 -0.12 23.79
CA ARG A 511 5.91 -0.99 24.68
C ARG A 511 6.05 -2.41 24.14
N HIS A 512 4.96 -2.97 23.61
CA HIS A 512 5.00 -4.29 22.99
C HIS A 512 5.91 -4.30 21.75
N SER A 513 5.86 -3.25 20.94
CA SER A 513 6.74 -3.11 19.76
C SER A 513 8.21 -2.99 20.18
N LEU A 514 8.51 -2.20 21.21
CA LEU A 514 9.85 -2.09 21.80
C LEU A 514 10.35 -3.42 22.34
N ALA A 515 9.50 -4.18 23.04
CA ALA A 515 9.83 -5.51 23.53
C ALA A 515 10.15 -6.51 22.39
N ASN A 516 9.40 -6.44 21.28
CA ASN A 516 9.69 -7.23 20.08
C ASN A 516 11.05 -6.88 19.47
N ALA A 517 11.39 -5.58 19.37
CA ALA A 517 12.71 -5.18 18.87
C ALA A 517 13.84 -5.67 19.79
N HIS A 518 13.67 -5.55 21.12
CA HIS A 518 14.65 -6.11 22.06
C HIS A 518 14.79 -7.63 21.93
N ALA A 519 13.69 -8.35 21.69
CA ALA A 519 13.75 -9.80 21.50
C ALA A 519 14.59 -10.15 20.25
N LEU A 520 14.29 -9.50 19.11
CA LEU A 520 15.00 -9.74 17.85
C LEU A 520 16.45 -9.21 17.85
N SER A 521 16.76 -8.17 18.63
CA SER A 521 18.14 -7.70 18.82
C SER A 521 18.96 -8.57 19.80
N GLY A 522 18.34 -9.60 20.39
CA GLY A 522 18.97 -10.54 21.33
C GLY A 522 19.00 -10.06 22.79
N ASN A 523 18.33 -8.96 23.11
CA ASN A 523 18.19 -8.41 24.45
C ASN A 523 17.04 -9.07 25.23
N LEU A 524 17.06 -10.41 25.33
CA LEU A 524 15.94 -11.23 25.83
C LEU A 524 15.47 -10.84 27.25
N ASN A 525 16.37 -10.49 28.17
CA ASN A 525 16.00 -10.09 29.53
C ASN A 525 15.25 -8.73 29.57
N GLN A 526 15.62 -7.79 28.69
CA GLN A 526 14.91 -6.52 28.56
C GLN A 526 13.53 -6.74 27.94
N ALA A 527 13.45 -7.56 26.89
CA ALA A 527 12.19 -7.97 26.28
C ALA A 527 11.26 -8.62 27.31
N LYS A 528 11.75 -9.60 28.09
CA LYS A 528 11.03 -10.25 29.20
C LYS A 528 10.46 -9.22 30.18
N THR A 529 11.30 -8.31 30.66
CA THR A 529 10.90 -7.27 31.64
C THR A 529 9.80 -6.37 31.06
N LEU A 530 9.94 -5.95 29.79
CA LEU A 530 8.95 -5.10 29.14
C LEU A 530 7.62 -5.82 28.93
N TYR A 531 7.63 -7.09 28.52
CA TYR A 531 6.39 -7.87 28.39
C TYR A 531 5.68 -8.07 29.71
N GLU A 532 6.40 -8.39 30.79
CA GLU A 532 5.82 -8.53 32.14
C GLU A 532 5.17 -7.22 32.61
N GLN A 533 5.84 -6.09 32.39
CA GLN A 533 5.29 -4.78 32.70
C GLN A 533 4.04 -4.47 31.85
N ASN A 534 4.09 -4.80 30.56
CA ASN A 534 2.99 -4.55 29.64
C ASN A 534 1.76 -5.39 29.97
N MET A 535 1.98 -6.64 30.35
CA MET A 535 0.93 -7.56 30.81
C MET A 535 0.25 -7.05 32.08
N LYS A 536 1.02 -6.67 33.12
CA LYS A 536 0.48 -6.09 34.36
C LYS A 536 -0.34 -4.82 34.10
N LYS A 537 0.11 -3.99 33.15
CA LYS A 537 -0.64 -2.79 32.71
C LYS A 537 -1.94 -3.15 31.99
N ALA A 538 -1.91 -4.11 31.08
CA ALA A 538 -3.11 -4.55 30.35
C ALA A 538 -4.14 -5.21 31.29
N GLU A 539 -3.66 -5.97 32.28
CA GLU A 539 -4.51 -6.58 33.32
C GLU A 539 -5.21 -5.53 34.18
N ALA A 540 -4.50 -4.50 34.63
CA ALA A 540 -5.08 -3.40 35.42
C ALA A 540 -6.18 -2.62 34.66
N LEU A 541 -6.29 -2.79 33.35
CA LEU A 541 -7.26 -2.14 32.48
C LEU A 541 -8.32 -3.09 31.92
N GLU A 542 -8.34 -4.34 32.36
CA GLU A 542 -9.25 -5.38 31.85
C GLU A 542 -9.15 -5.54 30.31
N MET A 543 -7.97 -5.27 29.75
CA MET A 543 -7.68 -5.42 28.32
C MET A 543 -7.18 -6.85 28.03
N ASP A 544 -8.07 -7.82 28.20
CA ASP A 544 -7.76 -9.25 28.16
C ASP A 544 -6.97 -9.70 26.92
N GLU A 545 -7.36 -9.24 25.72
CA GLU A 545 -6.67 -9.65 24.49
C GLU A 545 -5.22 -9.10 24.42
N HIS A 546 -4.97 -7.88 24.92
CA HIS A 546 -3.61 -7.32 24.96
C HIS A 546 -2.74 -7.98 26.02
N LYS A 547 -3.35 -8.37 27.15
CA LYS A 547 -2.71 -9.17 28.21
C LYS A 547 -2.24 -10.50 27.62
N VAL A 548 -3.16 -11.23 26.98
CA VAL A 548 -2.88 -12.52 26.33
C VAL A 548 -1.82 -12.38 25.24
N ASN A 549 -1.88 -11.35 24.38
CA ASN A 549 -0.87 -11.16 23.33
C ASN A 549 0.52 -10.87 23.91
N SER A 550 0.63 -10.00 24.93
CA SER A 550 1.90 -9.73 25.59
C SER A 550 2.45 -10.97 26.30
N PHE A 551 1.56 -11.82 26.78
CA PHE A 551 1.91 -13.08 27.40
C PHE A 551 2.46 -14.10 26.38
N ILE A 552 1.85 -14.24 25.21
CA ILE A 552 2.35 -15.14 24.16
C ILE A 552 3.76 -14.74 23.73
N SER A 553 4.01 -13.44 23.52
CA SER A 553 5.35 -12.94 23.19
C SER A 553 6.35 -13.09 24.35
N LEU A 554 5.89 -12.99 25.60
CA LEU A 554 6.71 -13.34 26.76
C LEU A 554 7.10 -14.83 26.72
N THR A 555 6.16 -15.72 26.40
CA THR A 555 6.46 -17.15 26.32
C THR A 555 7.42 -17.49 25.20
N ASP A 556 7.38 -16.80 24.05
CA ASP A 556 8.42 -16.93 23.02
C ASP A 556 9.81 -16.60 23.60
N VAL A 557 9.92 -15.49 24.35
CA VAL A 557 11.18 -15.12 25.03
C VAL A 557 11.60 -16.13 26.10
N LEU A 558 10.65 -16.72 26.83
CA LEU A 558 10.94 -17.79 27.80
C LEU A 558 11.46 -19.05 27.10
N VAL A 559 10.94 -19.39 25.92
CA VAL A 559 11.44 -20.49 25.08
C VAL A 559 12.88 -20.21 24.65
N ASP A 560 13.18 -19.00 24.16
CA ASP A 560 14.55 -18.63 23.77
C ASP A 560 15.53 -18.60 24.97
N LEU A 561 15.04 -18.25 26.16
CA LEU A 561 15.77 -18.35 27.43
C LEU A 561 15.86 -19.77 27.99
N CYS A 562 15.32 -20.77 27.29
CA CYS A 562 15.33 -22.18 27.70
C CYS A 562 14.56 -22.47 29.01
N LEU A 563 13.59 -21.63 29.38
CA LEU A 563 12.72 -21.81 30.54
C LEU A 563 11.46 -22.62 30.15
N TYR A 564 11.68 -23.86 29.71
CA TYR A 564 10.68 -24.68 29.03
C TYR A 564 9.49 -25.10 29.88
N GLU A 565 9.69 -25.48 31.15
CA GLU A 565 8.60 -25.90 32.04
C GLU A 565 7.67 -24.74 32.37
N GLU A 566 8.25 -23.56 32.65
CA GLU A 566 7.50 -22.33 32.87
C GLU A 566 6.71 -21.99 31.61
N ALA A 567 7.34 -21.97 30.43
CA ALA A 567 6.66 -21.67 29.18
C ALA A 567 5.51 -22.66 28.85
N GLU A 568 5.74 -23.97 28.99
CA GLU A 568 4.77 -25.00 28.60
C GLU A 568 3.48 -24.90 29.44
N GLN A 569 3.60 -24.80 30.76
CA GLN A 569 2.44 -24.68 31.65
C GLN A 569 1.63 -23.44 31.29
N LYS A 570 2.32 -22.33 31.07
CA LYS A 570 1.74 -21.00 30.93
C LYS A 570 1.07 -20.83 29.55
N LEU A 571 1.62 -21.46 28.51
CA LEU A 571 0.98 -21.59 27.20
C LEU A 571 -0.30 -22.41 27.24
N LYS A 572 -0.33 -23.55 27.96
CA LYS A 572 -1.55 -24.38 28.09
C LYS A 572 -2.69 -23.61 28.77
N GLU A 573 -2.38 -22.94 29.89
CA GLU A 573 -3.35 -22.05 30.57
C GLU A 573 -3.88 -20.95 29.63
N THR A 574 -3.02 -20.40 28.78
CA THR A 574 -3.41 -19.32 27.86
C THR A 574 -4.24 -19.81 26.69
N ILE A 575 -3.96 -21.00 26.16
CA ILE A 575 -4.78 -21.62 25.11
C ILE A 575 -6.20 -21.87 25.66
N GLU A 576 -6.32 -22.41 26.88
CA GLU A 576 -7.63 -22.61 27.53
C GLU A 576 -8.39 -21.29 27.76
N GLU A 577 -7.69 -20.21 28.19
CA GLU A 577 -8.29 -18.88 28.30
C GLU A 577 -8.76 -18.36 26.93
N CYS A 578 -7.96 -18.53 25.88
CA CYS A 578 -8.31 -18.08 24.53
C CYS A 578 -9.51 -18.84 23.98
N GLU A 579 -9.57 -20.16 24.17
CA GLU A 579 -10.70 -20.99 23.76
C GLU A 579 -11.98 -20.56 24.47
N THR A 580 -11.91 -20.35 25.80
CA THR A 580 -13.06 -19.93 26.61
C THR A 580 -13.58 -18.54 26.21
N LYS A 581 -12.68 -17.62 25.86
CA LYS A 581 -13.00 -16.24 25.47
C LYS A 581 -13.15 -16.04 23.96
N GLU A 582 -13.01 -17.10 23.16
CA GLU A 582 -13.02 -17.08 21.69
C GLU A 582 -12.00 -16.11 21.06
N PHE A 583 -10.82 -15.99 21.66
CA PHE A 583 -9.70 -15.19 21.14
C PHE A 583 -8.92 -15.96 20.06
N LEU A 584 -9.59 -16.29 18.96
CA LEU A 584 -9.07 -17.19 17.92
C LEU A 584 -7.69 -16.80 17.35
N ARG A 585 -7.37 -15.49 17.24
CA ARG A 585 -6.05 -15.04 16.76
C ARG A 585 -4.96 -15.33 17.79
N ALA A 586 -5.23 -15.04 19.06
CA ALA A 586 -4.29 -15.33 20.14
C ALA A 586 -4.14 -16.84 20.36
N GLU A 587 -5.22 -17.61 20.24
CA GLU A 587 -5.20 -19.07 20.27
C GLU A 587 -4.28 -19.65 19.20
N ALA A 588 -4.34 -19.14 17.97
CA ALA A 588 -3.47 -19.56 16.88
C ALA A 588 -1.99 -19.31 17.21
N LEU A 589 -1.67 -18.12 17.73
CA LEU A 589 -0.29 -17.76 18.09
C LEU A 589 0.21 -18.58 19.30
N ALA A 590 -0.60 -18.75 20.34
CA ALA A 590 -0.24 -19.54 21.52
C ALA A 590 0.01 -21.02 21.17
N ARG A 591 -0.82 -21.62 20.30
CA ARG A 591 -0.59 -22.97 19.80
C ARG A 591 0.69 -23.08 18.97
N ALA A 592 1.01 -22.05 18.18
CA ALA A 592 2.25 -22.03 17.41
C ALA A 592 3.48 -21.99 18.32
N THR A 593 3.51 -21.08 19.30
CA THR A 593 4.57 -21.02 20.33
C THR A 593 4.70 -22.33 21.10
N LEU A 594 3.59 -22.98 21.47
CA LEU A 594 3.62 -24.30 22.10
C LEU A 594 4.21 -25.36 21.15
N GLY A 595 3.87 -25.29 19.86
CA GLY A 595 4.45 -26.14 18.82
C GLY A 595 5.96 -25.97 18.66
N ASP A 596 6.48 -24.74 18.69
CA ASP A 596 7.92 -24.46 18.67
C ASP A 596 8.61 -25.06 19.89
N LEU A 597 8.07 -24.80 21.09
CA LEU A 597 8.56 -25.36 22.35
C LEU A 597 8.61 -26.90 22.31
N LEU A 598 7.52 -27.54 21.88
CA LEU A 598 7.45 -29.00 21.77
C LEU A 598 8.44 -29.54 20.73
N THR A 599 8.68 -28.81 19.64
CA THR A 599 9.70 -29.13 18.63
C THR A 599 11.10 -29.09 19.24
N ARG A 600 11.43 -28.05 20.03
CA ARG A 600 12.72 -27.95 20.73
C ARG A 600 12.92 -29.05 21.76
N LYS A 601 11.84 -29.51 22.40
CA LYS A 601 11.82 -30.67 23.33
C LYS A 601 11.84 -32.03 22.63
N GLY A 602 11.81 -32.08 21.29
CA GLY A 602 11.80 -33.32 20.51
C GLY A 602 10.45 -34.07 20.47
N LYS A 603 9.36 -33.45 20.94
CA LYS A 603 8.00 -34.01 20.95
C LYS A 603 7.27 -33.67 19.65
N PHE A 604 7.73 -34.22 18.52
CA PHE A 604 7.34 -33.75 17.20
C PHE A 604 5.87 -34.00 16.84
N GLU A 605 5.28 -35.12 17.25
CA GLU A 605 3.87 -35.42 16.98
C GLU A 605 2.92 -34.47 17.72
N GLU A 606 3.23 -34.15 18.98
CA GLU A 606 2.48 -33.16 19.77
C GLU A 606 2.65 -31.76 19.17
N ALA A 607 3.86 -31.41 18.73
CA ALA A 607 4.15 -30.14 18.06
C ALA A 607 3.35 -29.99 16.76
N LEU A 608 3.33 -31.03 15.93
CA LEU A 608 2.59 -31.04 14.67
C LEU A 608 1.09 -30.82 14.88
N SER A 609 0.50 -31.51 15.87
CA SER A 609 -0.91 -31.32 16.25
C SER A 609 -1.21 -29.86 16.64
N CYS A 610 -0.34 -29.24 17.44
CA CYS A 610 -0.49 -27.82 17.83
C CYS A 610 -0.39 -26.89 16.61
N LEU A 611 0.62 -27.11 15.75
CA LEU A 611 0.89 -26.26 14.58
C LEU A 611 -0.18 -26.41 13.49
N GLU A 612 -0.72 -27.60 13.25
CA GLU A 612 -1.83 -27.81 12.32
C GLU A 612 -3.10 -27.08 12.79
N GLY A 613 -3.40 -27.16 14.09
CA GLY A 613 -4.49 -26.39 14.71
C GLY A 613 -4.26 -24.88 14.59
N ALA A 614 -3.03 -24.42 14.83
CA ALA A 614 -2.64 -23.01 14.65
C ALA A 614 -2.82 -22.55 13.20
N VAL A 615 -2.37 -23.33 12.22
CA VAL A 615 -2.52 -23.01 10.78
C VAL A 615 -3.99 -22.90 10.39
N GLY A 616 -4.83 -23.83 10.84
CA GLY A 616 -6.28 -23.80 10.57
C GLY A 616 -6.93 -22.48 11.00
N LEU A 617 -6.62 -22.03 12.22
CA LEU A 617 -7.08 -20.73 12.74
C LEU A 617 -6.42 -19.56 12.01
N ALA A 618 -5.12 -19.63 11.73
CA ALA A 618 -4.35 -18.52 11.18
C ALA A 618 -4.88 -18.06 9.80
N TYR A 619 -5.32 -18.99 8.95
CA TYR A 619 -5.97 -18.63 7.69
C TYR A 619 -7.31 -17.90 7.85
N MET A 620 -7.98 -18.04 9.01
CA MET A 620 -9.25 -17.38 9.30
C MET A 620 -9.07 -15.98 9.89
N VAL A 621 -8.07 -15.79 10.77
CA VAL A 621 -8.00 -14.60 11.63
C VAL A 621 -6.64 -13.89 11.70
N CYS A 622 -5.53 -14.56 11.38
CA CYS A 622 -4.19 -13.95 11.44
C CYS A 622 -3.89 -13.11 10.20
N ASN A 623 -2.96 -12.16 10.33
CA ASN A 623 -2.42 -11.41 9.20
C ASN A 623 -1.38 -12.25 8.41
N PRO A 624 -0.94 -11.83 7.20
CA PRO A 624 0.00 -12.60 6.39
C PRO A 624 1.37 -12.86 7.07
N TYR A 625 1.87 -11.90 7.86
CA TYR A 625 3.12 -12.04 8.62
C TYR A 625 3.03 -13.18 9.65
N GLU A 626 2.00 -13.16 10.50
CA GLU A 626 1.74 -14.19 11.50
C GLU A 626 1.55 -15.56 10.87
N ARG A 627 0.80 -15.65 9.77
CA ARG A 627 0.65 -16.91 9.03
C ARG A 627 2.00 -17.42 8.52
N GLY A 628 2.83 -16.53 7.99
CA GLY A 628 4.18 -16.86 7.54
C GLY A 628 5.03 -17.45 8.67
N SER A 629 5.00 -16.83 9.85
CA SER A 629 5.72 -17.31 11.04
C SER A 629 5.28 -18.71 11.47
N ILE A 630 3.97 -18.96 11.56
CA ILE A 630 3.44 -20.28 11.91
C ILE A 630 3.85 -21.36 10.88
N LEU A 631 3.85 -21.01 9.59
CA LEU A 631 4.28 -21.92 8.52
C LEU A 631 5.79 -22.21 8.56
N ILE A 632 6.62 -21.25 8.98
CA ILE A 632 8.06 -21.46 9.21
C ILE A 632 8.25 -22.47 10.35
N GLN A 633 7.54 -22.31 11.47
CA GLN A 633 7.63 -23.25 12.59
C GLN A 633 7.20 -24.66 12.17
N LEU A 634 6.09 -24.78 11.44
CA LEU A 634 5.65 -26.05 10.86
C LEU A 634 6.71 -26.68 9.95
N GLY A 635 7.37 -25.88 9.10
CA GLY A 635 8.45 -26.33 8.25
C GLY A 635 9.66 -26.84 9.02
N ASP A 636 10.04 -26.20 10.13
CA ASP A 636 11.15 -26.64 10.97
C ASP A 636 10.80 -27.94 11.71
N THR A 637 9.56 -28.11 12.18
CA THR A 637 9.08 -29.38 12.77
C THR A 637 9.16 -30.51 11.74
N PHE A 638 8.66 -30.32 10.52
CA PHE A 638 8.78 -31.32 9.45
C PHE A 638 10.24 -31.68 9.14
N ARG A 639 11.13 -30.67 9.10
CA ARG A 639 12.57 -30.90 8.88
C ARG A 639 13.17 -31.75 10.00
N LYS A 640 12.87 -31.45 11.26
CA LYS A 640 13.36 -32.23 12.42
C LYS A 640 12.83 -33.67 12.39
N MET A 641 11.62 -33.90 11.88
CA MET A 641 11.05 -35.22 11.59
C MET A 641 11.61 -35.92 10.33
N LYS A 642 12.55 -35.29 9.61
CA LYS A 642 13.11 -35.77 8.33
C LYS A 642 12.12 -35.83 7.17
N MET A 643 10.99 -35.13 7.28
CA MET A 643 10.02 -34.90 6.21
C MET A 643 10.44 -33.68 5.39
N LEU A 644 11.51 -33.84 4.60
CA LEU A 644 12.23 -32.72 3.99
C LEU A 644 11.47 -32.03 2.85
N ASP A 645 10.60 -32.76 2.14
CA ASP A 645 9.78 -32.18 1.06
C ASP A 645 8.64 -31.33 1.61
N GLU A 646 7.97 -31.81 2.66
CA GLU A 646 6.92 -31.11 3.39
C GLU A 646 7.45 -29.86 4.10
N ALA A 647 8.68 -29.93 4.62
CA ALA A 647 9.39 -28.78 5.17
C ALA A 647 9.60 -27.68 4.11
N ILE A 648 10.09 -28.05 2.92
CA ILE A 648 10.31 -27.11 1.82
C ILE A 648 8.99 -26.48 1.36
N ASP A 649 7.93 -27.28 1.19
CA ASP A 649 6.59 -26.78 0.85
C ASP A 649 6.08 -25.77 1.87
N SER A 650 6.26 -26.06 3.17
CA SER A 650 5.85 -25.18 4.26
C SER A 650 6.60 -23.84 4.22
N PHE A 651 7.92 -23.85 3.99
CA PHE A 651 8.70 -22.62 3.83
C PHE A 651 8.32 -21.83 2.57
N ASP A 652 8.05 -22.50 1.46
CA ASP A 652 7.59 -21.84 0.22
C ASP A 652 6.21 -21.20 0.38
N ARG A 653 5.30 -21.88 1.10
CA ARG A 653 4.01 -21.31 1.48
C ARG A 653 4.18 -20.11 2.42
N ALA A 654 5.12 -20.16 3.37
CA ALA A 654 5.43 -19.02 4.23
C ALA A 654 5.92 -17.82 3.41
N LEU A 655 6.92 -18.01 2.56
CA LEU A 655 7.48 -16.96 1.69
C LEU A 655 6.43 -16.36 0.73
N ALA A 656 5.42 -17.14 0.33
CA ALA A 656 4.30 -16.64 -0.46
C ALA A 656 3.31 -15.77 0.34
N GLN A 657 3.27 -15.88 1.67
CA GLN A 657 2.44 -15.02 2.55
C GLN A 657 3.19 -13.75 2.97
N ILE A 658 4.50 -13.85 3.22
CA ILE A 658 5.32 -12.79 3.81
C ILE A 658 5.48 -11.63 2.83
N SER A 659 5.31 -10.40 3.32
CA SER A 659 5.56 -9.20 2.51
C SER A 659 7.05 -9.03 2.25
N LYS A 660 7.41 -8.45 1.10
CA LYS A 660 8.81 -8.07 0.82
C LYS A 660 9.39 -7.05 1.79
N SER A 661 8.51 -6.38 2.55
CA SER A 661 8.88 -5.47 3.61
C SER A 661 9.36 -6.16 4.88
N ASP A 662 8.94 -7.40 5.14
CA ASP A 662 9.16 -8.10 6.40
C ASP A 662 10.42 -8.97 6.27
N LEU A 663 11.57 -8.30 6.22
CA LEU A 663 12.82 -8.94 5.80
C LEU A 663 13.33 -9.95 6.82
N ASP A 664 13.21 -9.67 8.11
CA ASP A 664 13.62 -10.57 9.20
C ASP A 664 12.95 -11.95 9.05
N LEU A 665 11.64 -11.98 8.85
CA LEU A 665 10.87 -13.19 8.72
C LEU A 665 11.17 -13.91 7.39
N MET A 666 11.39 -13.15 6.31
CA MET A 666 11.83 -13.69 5.02
C MET A 666 13.19 -14.39 5.13
N LEU A 667 14.18 -13.74 5.74
CA LEU A 667 15.52 -14.30 5.92
C LEU A 667 15.49 -15.50 6.87
N THR A 668 14.62 -15.49 7.88
CA THR A 668 14.36 -16.64 8.76
C THR A 668 13.89 -17.85 7.96
N ALA A 669 12.90 -17.68 7.08
CA ALA A 669 12.44 -18.75 6.19
C ALA A 669 13.56 -19.23 5.25
N GLU A 670 14.34 -18.32 4.67
CA GLU A 670 15.46 -18.66 3.78
C GLU A 670 16.54 -19.48 4.50
N ILE A 671 16.89 -19.13 5.74
CA ILE A 671 17.86 -19.86 6.56
C ILE A 671 17.35 -21.24 6.95
N LYS A 672 16.11 -21.35 7.43
CA LYS A 672 15.54 -22.66 7.79
C LYS A 672 15.43 -23.56 6.55
N LYS A 673 15.07 -22.99 5.40
CA LYS A 673 15.08 -23.70 4.10
C LYS A 673 16.48 -24.11 3.66
N ALA A 674 17.50 -23.28 3.91
CA ALA A 674 18.91 -23.62 3.65
C ALA A 674 19.33 -24.87 4.41
N ASP A 675 18.94 -24.97 5.68
CA ASP A 675 19.24 -26.14 6.52
C ASP A 675 18.58 -27.42 5.98
N THR A 676 17.32 -27.32 5.52
CA THR A 676 16.61 -28.44 4.87
C THR A 676 17.28 -28.88 3.57
N PHE A 677 17.78 -27.94 2.75
CA PHE A 677 18.52 -28.29 1.54
C PHE A 677 19.82 -29.03 1.85
N ILE A 678 20.52 -28.64 2.91
CA ILE A 678 21.72 -29.36 3.38
C ILE A 678 21.35 -30.77 3.83
N ASP A 679 20.23 -30.94 4.55
CA ASP A 679 19.72 -32.26 4.95
C ASP A 679 19.40 -33.15 3.74
N LYS A 680 18.98 -32.56 2.61
CA LYS A 680 18.79 -33.27 1.32
C LYS A 680 20.10 -33.50 0.54
N GLY A 681 21.23 -33.01 1.04
CA GLY A 681 22.54 -33.10 0.38
C GLY A 681 22.80 -32.01 -0.66
N ASN A 682 21.91 -31.03 -0.82
CA ASN A 682 22.13 -29.89 -1.72
C ASN A 682 22.90 -28.78 -1.01
N LEU A 683 24.21 -28.99 -0.89
CA LEU A 683 25.12 -28.09 -0.19
C LEU A 683 25.26 -26.72 -0.87
N ASP A 684 25.16 -26.66 -2.20
CA ASP A 684 25.30 -25.41 -2.94
C ASP A 684 24.11 -24.48 -2.70
N LYS A 685 22.89 -25.02 -2.63
CA LYS A 685 21.71 -24.22 -2.28
C LYS A 685 21.74 -23.75 -0.83
N GLY A 686 22.22 -24.59 0.09
CA GLY A 686 22.46 -24.18 1.48
C GLY A 686 23.45 -23.02 1.58
N LEU A 687 24.53 -23.07 0.80
CA LEU A 687 25.55 -22.02 0.74
C LEU A 687 25.01 -20.72 0.13
N GLU A 688 24.21 -20.81 -0.94
CA GLU A 688 23.59 -19.65 -1.60
C GLU A 688 22.64 -18.90 -0.65
N LEU A 689 21.71 -19.62 -0.02
CA LEU A 689 20.70 -19.02 0.85
C LEU A 689 21.32 -18.39 2.10
N SER A 690 22.22 -19.11 2.79
CA SER A 690 22.93 -18.52 3.94
C SER A 690 23.88 -17.38 3.54
N GLY A 691 24.46 -17.44 2.34
CA GLY A 691 25.26 -16.34 1.79
C GLY A 691 24.43 -15.07 1.60
N SER A 692 23.19 -15.19 1.12
CA SER A 692 22.30 -14.04 0.93
C SER A 692 21.96 -13.30 2.23
N VAL A 693 21.90 -14.01 3.38
CA VAL A 693 21.74 -13.38 4.70
C VAL A 693 23.00 -12.63 5.10
N LEU A 694 24.17 -13.21 4.85
CA LEU A 694 25.46 -12.58 5.19
C LEU A 694 25.81 -11.38 4.31
N GLU A 695 25.23 -11.28 3.11
CA GLU A 695 25.35 -10.09 2.25
C GLU A 695 24.63 -8.87 2.85
N GLU A 696 23.66 -9.08 3.75
CA GLU A 696 22.94 -8.03 4.45
C GLU A 696 23.70 -7.59 5.72
N GLU A 697 24.97 -7.19 5.58
CA GLU A 697 25.89 -6.83 6.69
C GLU A 697 25.36 -5.74 7.63
N TRP A 698 24.39 -4.96 7.17
CA TRP A 698 23.76 -3.86 7.90
C TRP A 698 22.61 -4.34 8.82
N LEU A 699 22.19 -5.60 8.75
CA LEU A 699 21.10 -6.17 9.54
C LEU A 699 21.46 -6.22 11.04
N ASP A 700 20.59 -5.70 11.90
CA ASP A 700 20.75 -5.72 13.37
C ASP A 700 20.19 -7.00 14.02
N ASP A 701 19.98 -8.05 13.21
CA ASP A 701 19.59 -9.38 13.67
C ASP A 701 20.84 -10.24 13.85
N HIS A 702 21.35 -10.21 15.08
CA HIS A 702 22.51 -10.99 15.47
C HIS A 702 22.22 -12.50 15.46
N HIS A 703 20.98 -12.92 15.72
CA HIS A 703 20.59 -14.34 15.70
C HIS A 703 20.65 -14.92 14.28
N LEU A 704 20.01 -14.27 13.30
CA LEU A 704 20.04 -14.70 11.90
C LEU A 704 21.44 -14.73 11.32
N THR A 705 22.26 -13.74 11.67
CA THR A 705 23.66 -13.69 11.25
C THR A 705 24.45 -14.88 11.81
N ALA A 706 24.24 -15.24 13.07
CA ALA A 706 24.86 -16.40 13.69
C ALA A 706 24.42 -17.70 13.00
N GLU A 707 23.11 -17.89 12.79
CA GLU A 707 22.57 -19.05 12.10
C GLU A 707 23.10 -19.18 10.66
N ALA A 708 23.23 -18.08 9.93
CA ALA A 708 23.85 -18.09 8.60
C ALA A 708 25.30 -18.58 8.64
N TYR A 709 26.08 -18.16 9.65
CA TYR A 709 27.43 -18.67 9.87
C TYR A 709 27.45 -20.15 10.30
N ARG A 710 26.49 -20.59 11.14
CA ARG A 710 26.32 -22.01 11.50
C ARG A 710 26.09 -22.85 10.25
N ILE A 711 25.18 -22.42 9.39
CA ILE A 711 24.85 -23.09 8.12
C ILE A 711 26.07 -23.17 7.20
N GLN A 712 26.79 -22.07 6.99
CA GLN A 712 28.04 -22.06 6.21
C GLN A 712 29.07 -23.03 6.79
N GLY A 713 29.25 -23.01 8.11
CA GLY A 713 30.12 -23.93 8.84
C GLY A 713 29.76 -25.40 8.58
N ARG A 714 28.47 -25.73 8.70
CA ARG A 714 27.93 -27.06 8.41
C ARG A 714 28.16 -27.49 6.96
N VAL A 715 27.97 -26.59 5.99
CA VAL A 715 28.27 -26.86 4.57
C VAL A 715 29.75 -27.19 4.37
N TYR A 716 30.66 -26.39 4.90
CA TYR A 716 32.10 -26.63 4.75
C TYR A 716 32.57 -27.89 5.45
N LEU A 717 31.95 -28.24 6.59
CA LEU A 717 32.21 -29.50 7.29
C LEU A 717 31.85 -30.70 6.41
N LEU A 718 30.68 -30.66 5.75
CA LEU A 718 30.23 -31.71 4.83
C LEU A 718 31.05 -31.76 3.53
N LYS A 719 31.58 -30.62 3.06
CA LYS A 719 32.53 -30.56 1.93
C LYS A 719 33.96 -31.02 2.31
N GLY A 720 34.22 -31.35 3.57
CA GLY A 720 35.54 -31.78 4.05
C GLY A 720 36.56 -30.65 4.27
N ASN A 721 36.13 -29.39 4.22
CA ASN A 721 36.98 -28.23 4.50
C ASN A 721 36.86 -27.82 5.98
N PHE A 722 37.47 -28.61 6.86
CA PHE A 722 37.29 -28.51 8.30
C PHE A 722 37.82 -27.20 8.90
N GLN A 723 38.88 -26.62 8.32
CA GLN A 723 39.39 -25.33 8.81
C GLN A 723 38.39 -24.21 8.54
N ARG A 724 37.86 -24.10 7.30
CA ARG A 724 36.82 -23.10 7.00
C ARG A 724 35.55 -23.34 7.81
N ALA A 725 35.17 -24.60 7.98
CA ALA A 725 34.02 -24.95 8.82
C ALA A 725 34.18 -24.39 10.23
N ARG A 726 35.34 -24.64 10.87
CA ARG A 726 35.68 -24.10 12.19
C ARG A 726 35.65 -22.57 12.22
N ASP A 727 36.24 -21.91 11.22
CA ASP A 727 36.29 -20.44 11.17
C ASP A 727 34.89 -19.81 11.15
N TYR A 728 33.95 -20.39 10.39
CA TYR A 728 32.56 -19.93 10.37
C TYR A 728 31.81 -20.26 11.66
N LEU A 729 31.98 -21.47 12.20
CA LEU A 729 31.32 -21.87 13.45
C LEU A 729 31.79 -21.05 14.66
N VAL A 730 33.06 -20.67 14.73
CA VAL A 730 33.57 -19.76 15.78
C VAL A 730 32.94 -18.37 15.69
N LYS A 731 32.65 -17.87 14.48
CA LYS A 731 31.88 -16.62 14.31
C LYS A 731 30.46 -16.77 14.85
N SER A 732 29.79 -17.89 14.53
CA SER A 732 28.47 -18.20 15.07
C SER A 732 28.50 -18.27 16.60
N GLU A 733 29.44 -19.02 17.17
CA GLU A 733 29.65 -19.16 18.62
C GLU A 733 29.81 -17.79 19.28
N SER A 734 30.67 -16.93 18.73
CA SER A 734 30.93 -15.61 19.30
C SER A 734 29.69 -14.71 19.32
N ILE A 735 28.76 -14.87 18.37
CA ILE A 735 27.54 -14.06 18.32
C ILE A 735 26.50 -14.64 19.28
N LEU A 736 26.24 -15.95 19.23
CA LEU A 736 25.26 -16.61 20.12
C LEU A 736 25.60 -16.41 21.60
N LYS A 737 26.88 -16.44 21.97
CA LYS A 737 27.33 -16.11 23.34
C LYS A 737 26.99 -14.69 23.77
N LYS A 738 27.02 -13.71 22.84
CA LYS A 738 26.67 -12.31 23.15
C LYS A 738 25.17 -12.11 23.32
N VAL A 739 24.36 -12.79 22.51
CA VAL A 739 22.89 -12.69 22.56
C VAL A 739 22.24 -13.69 23.53
N SER A 740 23.04 -14.51 24.21
CA SER A 740 22.60 -15.48 25.23
C SER A 740 21.61 -16.53 24.71
N LEU A 741 21.72 -16.91 23.44
CA LEU A 741 20.91 -17.95 22.81
C LEU A 741 21.55 -19.32 23.01
N GLN A 742 21.11 -20.02 24.06
CA GLN A 742 21.74 -21.23 24.56
C GLN A 742 21.36 -22.48 23.75
N TYR A 743 20.12 -22.59 23.28
CA TYR A 743 19.66 -23.76 22.52
C TYR A 743 20.42 -23.90 21.19
N GLU A 744 20.57 -22.82 20.44
CA GLU A 744 21.27 -22.77 19.16
C GLU A 744 22.78 -23.05 19.34
N LEU A 745 23.34 -22.65 20.49
CA LEU A 745 24.75 -22.85 20.81
C LEU A 745 25.10 -24.34 20.98
N LEU A 746 24.15 -25.20 21.40
CA LEU A 746 24.35 -26.64 21.50
C LEU A 746 24.75 -27.26 20.15
N GLU A 747 24.03 -26.91 19.08
CA GLU A 747 24.31 -27.43 17.74
C GLU A 747 25.66 -26.90 17.23
N VAL A 748 25.98 -25.63 17.51
CA VAL A 748 27.29 -25.05 17.15
C VAL A 748 28.43 -25.78 17.86
N TYR A 749 28.29 -26.10 19.15
CA TYR A 749 29.28 -26.87 19.89
C TYR A 749 29.43 -28.30 19.36
N GLU A 750 28.34 -28.97 18.99
CA GLU A 750 28.41 -30.28 18.33
C GLU A 750 29.19 -30.22 17.00
N LEU A 751 28.90 -29.21 16.17
CA LEU A 751 29.59 -29.01 14.89
C LEU A 751 31.07 -28.67 15.09
N LEU A 752 31.40 -27.85 16.10
CA LEU A 752 32.78 -27.50 16.46
C LEU A 752 33.56 -28.69 16.99
N GLU A 753 32.96 -29.50 17.88
CA GLU A 753 33.54 -30.76 18.34
C GLU A 753 33.89 -31.65 17.14
N ARG A 754 32.94 -31.83 16.22
CA ARG A 754 33.15 -32.64 15.01
C ARG A 754 34.24 -32.06 14.11
N CYS A 755 34.31 -30.74 13.95
CA CYS A 755 35.39 -30.09 13.19
C CYS A 755 36.76 -30.34 13.83
N CYS A 756 36.89 -30.17 15.14
CA CYS A 756 38.13 -30.38 15.87
C CYS A 756 38.59 -31.83 15.80
N LYS A 757 37.66 -32.79 15.91
CA LYS A 757 37.93 -34.21 15.71
C LYS A 757 38.52 -34.50 14.33
N MET A 758 37.92 -33.94 13.27
CA MET A 758 38.41 -34.12 11.91
C MET A 758 39.76 -33.43 11.65
N LEU A 759 40.04 -32.33 12.37
CA LEU A 759 41.33 -31.64 12.36
C LEU A 759 42.40 -32.30 13.25
N LYS A 760 42.04 -33.31 14.05
CA LYS A 760 42.90 -33.94 15.06
C LYS A 760 43.39 -32.96 16.14
N ASP A 761 42.53 -32.02 16.52
CA ASP A 761 42.76 -31.04 17.59
C ASP A 761 42.07 -31.54 18.88
N GLU A 762 42.72 -32.49 19.57
CA GLU A 762 42.14 -33.21 20.70
C GLU A 762 41.79 -32.30 21.89
N GLU A 763 42.59 -31.26 22.13
CA GLU A 763 42.36 -30.29 23.21
C GLU A 763 41.04 -29.53 22.97
N LYS A 764 40.84 -29.00 21.76
CA LYS A 764 39.61 -28.28 21.43
C LYS A 764 38.40 -29.19 21.27
N GLU A 765 38.59 -30.42 20.80
CA GLU A 765 37.52 -31.42 20.77
C GLU A 765 36.98 -31.68 22.19
N ALA A 766 37.87 -31.93 23.16
CA ALA A 766 37.50 -32.14 24.55
C ALA A 766 36.83 -30.89 25.16
N PHE A 767 37.35 -29.70 24.85
CA PHE A 767 36.75 -28.43 25.29
C PHE A 767 35.30 -28.28 24.82
N TYR A 768 35.03 -28.41 23.51
CA TYR A 768 33.68 -28.23 22.97
C TYR A 768 32.71 -29.33 23.40
N ARG A 769 33.19 -30.56 23.61
CA ARG A 769 32.39 -31.63 24.22
C ARG A 769 31.94 -31.26 25.62
N ALA A 770 32.86 -30.80 26.47
CA ALA A 770 32.56 -30.41 27.84
C ALA A 770 31.59 -29.21 27.89
N GLU A 771 31.79 -28.22 27.03
CA GLU A 771 30.88 -27.07 26.90
C GLU A 771 29.47 -27.51 26.47
N ARG A 772 29.34 -28.41 25.49
CA ARG A 772 28.05 -28.96 25.07
C ARG A 772 27.37 -29.72 26.21
N GLU A 773 28.08 -30.62 26.88
CA GLU A 773 27.53 -31.42 27.98
C GLU A 773 27.07 -30.56 29.16
N ASN A 774 27.85 -29.54 29.53
CA ASN A 774 27.47 -28.58 30.58
C ASN A 774 26.22 -27.79 30.19
N LEU A 775 26.19 -27.27 28.96
CA LEU A 775 25.05 -26.51 28.45
C LEU A 775 23.78 -27.37 28.35
N GLN A 776 23.92 -28.62 27.92
CA GLN A 776 22.82 -29.58 27.84
C GLN A 776 22.23 -29.90 29.22
N GLN A 777 23.08 -30.06 30.25
CA GLN A 777 22.64 -30.20 31.64
C GLN A 777 21.94 -28.93 32.16
N HIS A 778 22.45 -27.75 31.81
CA HIS A 778 21.89 -26.47 32.26
C HIS A 778 20.48 -26.22 31.69
N ILE A 779 20.25 -26.56 30.42
CA ILE A 779 18.97 -26.37 29.71
C ILE A 779 17.97 -27.50 30.01
N GLY A 780 18.41 -28.61 30.63
CA GLY A 780 17.52 -29.72 30.97
C GLY A 780 17.08 -30.58 29.78
N LEU A 781 17.83 -30.57 28.67
CA LEU A 781 17.59 -31.47 27.54
C LEU A 781 18.34 -32.79 27.79
N SER A 782 17.62 -33.90 28.03
CA SER A 782 18.22 -35.22 28.24
C SER A 782 18.61 -35.91 26.94
#